data_AF-A0A3C1EJX7-F1
#
_entry.id   AF-A0A3C1EJX7-F1
#
_cell.length_a   1.000
_cell.length_b   1.000
_cell.length_c   1.000
_cell.angle_alpha   90.00
_cell.angle_beta   90.00
_cell.angle_gamma   90.00
#
_symmetry.space_group_name_H-M   'P 1'
#
loop_
_entity.id
_entity.type
_entity.pdbx_description
1 polymer ?
#
loop_
_entity_poly.entity_id
_entity_poly.type
_entity_poly.pdbx_seq_one_letter_code
_entity_poly.pdbx_strand_id
1 'polypeptide(L)'
;MTFIERLGLPARGREDELRGALQDRILVLDGSMGSQLQAAGLNASDFGDPQREGCYDALVLTRPDVVASVHERYLAAGADIIETNSFGATRHVLAEYGLGDKVLELNKTAARLAAEAARRHATSQKPRFVAGSMGPGTKTISLNGGITFAEVAAAHAEQAQGLMEGGADLLLLETQQDTLNVKASLDGIADCFQKLGQRVPVILSVSIEASGTMLSGQTPEALADALAHWGLLGLGLNCALGPERMTDHVRVLAQLAAGFTVCYPNAGLPDEEGRYGESPESFAQKLERFCREGWINVLGGCCGTTPEHIRAVAQMAAAHRPRRPAPARRWAISGLESLTVDDQRRPVLVGERANVVGSRLFKELIAREDFAAAADVGRRQARGGAQIIDVCLANPDRDELQDMECLLRRLTTAVRVPLMIDSMDPEVIAAALRRCPGKCIINSVNLEEGEGRFARVAPLARRYGAALVVGAIDEDKIQGMALTRQRKLAIAQRSHRLLTEKYGLPEEDLYFDCLVFPVGTGDGKYYGSAAETAAAVSLIKQALPNCRTVLGVSNVSFGLPPAGREVLNAVFLHRCVDAGLDLAIVNTEKLARYAEISEPERRLAEALLDWKGPGDPAVRAGCDPVAEFTAHFRQARPKNLLDDRRRLPAEERVKLAVVSAMREGLEDALGELLGRMEPLAIVNGPLMAGMAEVGRLFAANQLIVAEVLQCAEVMKVAVNFLEPRLAAGQAAARAVVALATVKGDVHDIGKNLVHIILKNNGYAVVDLGIKASSEQILDGLRRHKAQALGLSGLLVRSCQEMAVTAGDLAHAGVDIPIVAGGAALSARFVAQKIAPCYPGPVFHAKDALAGLDILNDFFQPDRRDARVTSNRAEQERLRGEGSSVPMASESAAITDRPAPIVHNSPIPVPPDLDLHTVSDLGHEDAFAAVDVQLLYARQLGLKGSVPRLFKEKDPKAEDLRQRVDAVRRHALSQGLLRLRAAYRFVACQADGDSLAIYRLPDGKDILARFPFPRQDSAQGLCLADFVAPKSSGRMDYVALFVVCAGAGVSEAAASAREAGEYFKSHALAALALSLAEAGAEVLHGRLRSLWGIGQRGQRFSIGYPACPDLRGQTQLLELLDSRRTAGVALTESFMMEPEASVSAFVFHHPQARLFSVARAGAAAGQ
;
A
#
# COMPACT_ATOMS: atom_id res chain seq x y z
N MET A 1 -5.80 -10.39 -27.57
CA MET A 1 -5.40 -11.80 -27.47
C MET A 1 -4.32 -11.95 -26.43
N THR A 2 -4.42 -12.97 -25.60
CA THR A 2 -3.47 -13.30 -24.52
C THR A 2 -2.23 -14.03 -25.06
N PHE A 3 -1.21 -14.24 -24.21
CA PHE A 3 -0.01 -15.00 -24.57
C PHE A 3 -0.34 -16.44 -25.01
N ILE A 4 -1.17 -17.16 -24.25
CA ILE A 4 -1.55 -18.55 -24.56
C ILE A 4 -2.42 -18.66 -25.82
N GLU A 5 -3.35 -17.73 -26.06
CA GLU A 5 -4.09 -17.67 -27.34
C GLU A 5 -3.13 -17.50 -28.53
N ARG A 6 -2.10 -16.66 -28.39
CA ARG A 6 -1.10 -16.41 -29.43
C ARG A 6 -0.10 -17.54 -29.66
N LEU A 7 -0.14 -18.63 -28.86
CA LEU A 7 0.58 -19.86 -29.21
C LEU A 7 -0.09 -20.63 -30.35
N GLY A 8 -1.35 -20.32 -30.70
CA GLY A 8 -2.07 -20.96 -31.80
C GLY A 8 -2.43 -22.43 -31.55
N LEU A 9 -2.23 -22.94 -30.33
CA LEU A 9 -2.42 -24.33 -29.98
C LEU A 9 -3.91 -24.68 -29.81
N PRO A 10 -4.38 -25.83 -30.33
CA PRO A 10 -5.74 -26.30 -30.14
C PRO A 10 -6.01 -26.59 -28.65
N ALA A 11 -7.23 -26.28 -28.22
CA ALA A 11 -7.73 -26.72 -26.92
C ALA A 11 -7.89 -28.25 -26.91
N ARG A 12 -7.36 -28.90 -25.87
CA ARG A 12 -7.55 -30.31 -25.58
C ARG A 12 -8.74 -30.48 -24.64
N GLY A 13 -9.49 -31.57 -24.83
CA GLY A 13 -10.56 -31.95 -23.91
C GLY A 13 -11.79 -31.05 -24.05
N ARG A 14 -12.28 -30.50 -22.94
CA ARG A 14 -13.65 -29.99 -22.81
C ARG A 14 -13.70 -28.51 -22.44
N GLU A 15 -12.74 -27.72 -22.95
CA GLU A 15 -12.59 -26.29 -22.62
C GLU A 15 -13.87 -25.48 -22.88
N ASP A 16 -14.52 -25.64 -24.03
CA ASP A 16 -15.72 -24.86 -24.37
C ASP A 16 -16.92 -25.24 -23.48
N GLU A 17 -17.05 -26.53 -23.13
CA GLU A 17 -18.08 -27.03 -22.22
C GLU A 17 -17.87 -26.51 -20.80
N LEU A 18 -16.61 -26.49 -20.33
CA LEU A 18 -16.22 -25.89 -19.05
C LEU A 18 -16.46 -24.37 -19.03
N ARG A 19 -16.09 -23.66 -20.10
CA ARG A 19 -16.30 -22.20 -20.23
C ARG A 19 -17.79 -21.84 -20.25
N GLY A 20 -18.63 -22.60 -20.97
CA GLY A 20 -20.08 -22.43 -20.94
C GLY A 20 -20.65 -22.69 -19.54
N ALA A 21 -20.25 -23.80 -18.91
CA ALA A 21 -20.70 -24.15 -17.56
C ALA A 21 -20.32 -23.10 -16.50
N LEU A 22 -19.19 -22.38 -16.66
CA LEU A 22 -18.74 -21.26 -15.81
C LEU A 22 -19.47 -19.92 -16.08
N GLN A 23 -20.12 -19.79 -17.24
CA GLN A 23 -20.94 -18.63 -17.62
C GLN A 23 -22.41 -18.80 -17.21
N ASP A 24 -22.92 -20.04 -17.28
CA ASP A 24 -24.33 -20.36 -16.97
C ASP A 24 -24.62 -20.46 -15.47
N ARG A 25 -23.67 -21.00 -14.68
CA ARG A 25 -23.84 -21.29 -13.24
C ARG A 25 -22.52 -21.17 -12.47
N ILE A 26 -22.60 -21.08 -11.15
CA ILE A 26 -21.44 -21.26 -10.28
C ILE A 26 -21.10 -22.76 -10.24
N LEU A 27 -19.85 -23.12 -10.52
CA LEU A 27 -19.38 -24.51 -10.40
C LEU A 27 -18.81 -24.78 -9.00
N VAL A 28 -18.92 -26.04 -8.58
CA VAL A 28 -18.38 -26.50 -7.29
C VAL A 28 -17.18 -27.41 -7.51
N LEU A 29 -16.00 -26.93 -7.13
CA LEU A 29 -14.79 -27.73 -6.88
C LEU A 29 -15.00 -28.57 -5.60
N ASP A 30 -14.24 -29.65 -5.44
CA ASP A 30 -14.36 -30.54 -4.29
C ASP A 30 -13.70 -29.99 -3.02
N GLY A 31 -13.42 -30.88 -2.07
CA GLY A 31 -12.82 -30.58 -0.78
C GLY A 31 -11.49 -31.30 -0.59
N SER A 32 -10.89 -31.14 0.58
CA SER A 32 -9.53 -31.63 0.83
C SER A 32 -9.32 -33.14 0.60
N MET A 33 -8.54 -33.46 -0.44
CA MET A 33 -7.98 -34.80 -0.63
C MET A 33 -7.16 -35.25 0.59
N GLY A 34 -6.20 -34.43 1.04
CA GLY A 34 -5.30 -34.76 2.15
C GLY A 34 -6.02 -35.11 3.46
N SER A 35 -6.99 -34.29 3.89
CA SER A 35 -7.78 -34.58 5.11
C SER A 35 -8.62 -35.87 4.97
N GLN A 36 -9.13 -36.18 3.77
CA GLN A 36 -9.89 -37.40 3.53
C GLN A 36 -9.03 -38.67 3.46
N LEU A 37 -7.76 -38.55 3.03
CA LEU A 37 -6.78 -39.65 3.06
C LEU A 37 -6.26 -39.88 4.49
N GLN A 38 -6.00 -38.81 5.25
CA GLN A 38 -5.62 -38.90 6.67
C GLN A 38 -6.74 -39.57 7.51
N ALA A 39 -8.01 -39.27 7.21
CA ALA A 39 -9.17 -39.90 7.86
C ALA A 39 -9.41 -41.38 7.46
N ALA A 40 -8.66 -41.92 6.48
CA ALA A 40 -8.86 -43.30 6.01
C ALA A 40 -8.16 -44.37 6.86
N GLY A 41 -7.45 -43.99 7.93
CA GLY A 41 -6.81 -44.94 8.87
C GLY A 41 -5.61 -45.68 8.28
N LEU A 42 -4.89 -45.05 7.35
CA LEU A 42 -3.69 -45.58 6.70
C LEU A 42 -2.52 -45.72 7.69
N ASN A 43 -1.59 -46.61 7.38
CA ASN A 43 -0.35 -46.85 8.14
C ASN A 43 0.89 -46.76 7.24
N ALA A 44 2.09 -46.65 7.82
CA ALA A 44 3.36 -46.56 7.10
C ALA A 44 3.54 -47.55 5.92
N SER A 45 3.00 -48.78 6.00
CA SER A 45 3.10 -49.75 4.89
C SER A 45 2.18 -49.45 3.70
N ASP A 46 1.10 -48.69 3.88
CA ASP A 46 0.21 -48.23 2.80
C ASP A 46 0.93 -47.27 1.82
N PHE A 47 2.00 -46.60 2.27
CA PHE A 47 2.85 -45.75 1.43
C PHE A 47 3.93 -46.57 0.66
N GLY A 48 3.91 -47.90 0.78
CA GLY A 48 4.80 -48.84 0.08
C GLY A 48 6.23 -48.91 0.63
N ASP A 49 6.66 -47.93 1.42
CA ASP A 49 7.89 -47.94 2.22
C ASP A 49 7.67 -47.00 3.43
N PRO A 50 8.04 -47.36 4.67
CA PRO A 50 7.91 -46.47 5.83
C PRO A 50 8.62 -45.11 5.68
N GLN A 51 9.67 -45.00 4.85
CA GLN A 51 10.32 -43.72 4.57
C GLN A 51 9.47 -42.78 3.69
N ARG A 52 8.33 -43.25 3.19
CA ARG A 52 7.36 -42.48 2.37
C ARG A 52 6.10 -42.09 3.14
N GLU A 53 6.02 -42.39 4.43
CA GLU A 53 4.88 -41.98 5.26
C GLU A 53 4.66 -40.47 5.19
N GLY A 54 3.42 -40.05 4.92
CA GLY A 54 3.06 -38.65 4.67
C GLY A 54 3.16 -38.20 3.21
N CYS A 55 3.79 -38.96 2.30
CA CYS A 55 3.77 -38.69 0.86
C CYS A 55 2.42 -39.12 0.26
N TYR A 56 1.37 -38.31 0.46
CA TYR A 56 0.01 -38.65 0.01
C TYR A 56 -0.11 -38.87 -1.51
N ASP A 57 0.73 -38.23 -2.32
CA ASP A 57 0.81 -38.46 -3.76
C ASP A 57 1.19 -39.92 -4.10
N ALA A 58 2.03 -40.57 -3.29
CA ALA A 58 2.45 -41.97 -3.52
C ALA A 58 1.28 -42.97 -3.45
N LEU A 59 0.23 -42.64 -2.69
CA LEU A 59 -0.99 -43.46 -2.55
C LEU A 59 -1.73 -43.65 -3.88
N VAL A 60 -1.48 -42.81 -4.89
CA VAL A 60 -1.97 -43.00 -6.26
C VAL A 60 -1.51 -44.33 -6.87
N LEU A 61 -0.33 -44.83 -6.47
CA LEU A 61 0.22 -46.11 -6.94
C LEU A 61 0.00 -47.25 -5.94
N THR A 62 0.06 -46.97 -4.64
CA THR A 62 0.01 -48.02 -3.59
C THR A 62 -1.40 -48.29 -3.04
N ARG A 63 -2.25 -47.27 -2.93
CA ARG A 63 -3.65 -47.34 -2.47
C ARG A 63 -4.64 -46.58 -3.40
N PRO A 64 -4.64 -46.89 -4.72
CA PRO A 64 -5.53 -46.23 -5.68
C PRO A 64 -7.02 -46.44 -5.37
N ASP A 65 -7.37 -47.49 -4.63
CA ASP A 65 -8.71 -47.77 -4.11
C ASP A 65 -9.19 -46.67 -3.16
N VAL A 66 -8.32 -46.20 -2.26
CA VAL A 66 -8.65 -45.15 -1.29
C VAL A 66 -8.77 -43.80 -1.99
N VAL A 67 -7.80 -43.46 -2.86
CA VAL A 67 -7.81 -42.21 -3.65
C VAL A 67 -9.07 -42.12 -4.51
N ALA A 68 -9.41 -43.19 -5.24
CA ALA A 68 -10.65 -43.27 -6.01
C ALA A 68 -11.90 -43.06 -5.13
N SER A 69 -11.94 -43.68 -3.94
CA SER A 69 -13.08 -43.53 -3.01
C SER A 69 -13.31 -42.08 -2.56
N VAL A 70 -12.27 -41.25 -2.46
CA VAL A 70 -12.38 -39.84 -2.08
C VAL A 70 -13.06 -39.04 -3.20
N HIS A 71 -12.61 -39.21 -4.45
CA HIS A 71 -13.25 -38.58 -5.61
C HIS A 71 -14.74 -38.95 -5.73
N GLU A 72 -15.08 -40.24 -5.55
CA GLU A 72 -16.48 -40.70 -5.57
C GLU A 72 -17.34 -39.99 -4.51
N ARG A 73 -16.83 -39.82 -3.28
CA ARG A 73 -17.57 -39.15 -2.20
C ARG A 73 -17.86 -37.68 -2.54
N TYR A 74 -16.91 -36.95 -3.13
CA TYR A 74 -17.12 -35.55 -3.50
C TYR A 74 -18.02 -35.37 -4.74
N LEU A 75 -17.89 -36.24 -5.75
CA LEU A 75 -18.80 -36.26 -6.90
C LEU A 75 -20.24 -36.57 -6.48
N ALA A 76 -20.44 -37.50 -5.54
CA ALA A 76 -21.73 -37.83 -4.95
C ALA A 76 -22.28 -36.74 -4.00
N ALA A 77 -21.40 -35.96 -3.35
CA ALA A 77 -21.81 -34.78 -2.59
C ALA A 77 -22.34 -33.65 -3.49
N GLY A 78 -21.73 -33.46 -4.65
CA GLY A 78 -22.23 -32.52 -5.65
C GLY A 78 -21.19 -32.00 -6.64
N ALA A 79 -19.89 -32.10 -6.33
CA ALA A 79 -18.77 -31.44 -7.02
C ALA A 79 -18.81 -31.59 -8.54
N ASP A 80 -18.76 -30.47 -9.26
CA ASP A 80 -18.67 -30.35 -10.71
C ASP A 80 -17.23 -30.48 -11.21
N ILE A 81 -16.25 -30.08 -10.40
CA ILE A 81 -14.82 -30.22 -10.67
C ILE A 81 -14.22 -31.03 -9.51
N ILE A 82 -13.32 -31.97 -9.80
CA ILE A 82 -12.52 -32.65 -8.78
C ILE A 82 -11.01 -32.44 -8.99
N GLU A 83 -10.29 -32.19 -7.91
CA GLU A 83 -8.83 -32.15 -7.88
C GLU A 83 -8.22 -33.55 -8.01
N THR A 84 -7.09 -33.67 -8.70
CA THR A 84 -6.26 -34.89 -8.69
C THR A 84 -5.40 -34.96 -7.43
N ASN A 85 -5.18 -36.16 -6.89
CA ASN A 85 -4.20 -36.37 -5.81
C ASN A 85 -2.75 -36.26 -6.35
N SER A 86 -2.32 -35.03 -6.62
CA SER A 86 -1.03 -34.72 -7.28
C SER A 86 -0.37 -33.42 -6.79
N PHE A 87 -0.86 -32.84 -5.70
CA PHE A 87 -0.41 -31.56 -5.15
C PHE A 87 1.11 -31.49 -4.97
N GLY A 88 1.70 -32.55 -4.39
CA GLY A 88 3.14 -32.68 -4.13
C GLY A 88 3.90 -33.39 -5.25
N ALA A 89 3.24 -33.82 -6.33
CA ALA A 89 3.80 -34.70 -7.36
C ALA A 89 4.77 -33.99 -8.35
N THR A 90 5.64 -33.10 -7.88
CA THR A 90 6.73 -32.47 -8.66
C THR A 90 8.07 -33.13 -8.37
N ARG A 91 9.04 -33.07 -9.31
CA ARG A 91 10.37 -33.71 -9.14
C ARG A 91 11.06 -33.36 -7.83
N HIS A 92 11.09 -32.09 -7.46
CA HIS A 92 11.89 -31.64 -6.31
C HIS A 92 11.28 -32.03 -4.96
N VAL A 93 9.95 -32.17 -4.87
CA VAL A 93 9.26 -32.68 -3.66
C VAL A 93 9.34 -34.21 -3.62
N LEU A 94 9.03 -34.89 -4.73
CA LEU A 94 9.09 -36.36 -4.78
C LEU A 94 10.52 -36.89 -4.58
N ALA A 95 11.57 -36.12 -4.90
CA ALA A 95 12.94 -36.46 -4.59
C ALA A 95 13.20 -36.62 -3.08
N GLU A 96 12.50 -35.87 -2.21
CA GLU A 96 12.63 -35.96 -0.75
C GLU A 96 12.17 -37.34 -0.22
N TYR A 97 11.31 -38.05 -0.97
CA TYR A 97 10.79 -39.39 -0.68
C TYR A 97 11.40 -40.50 -1.57
N GLY A 98 12.46 -40.20 -2.32
CA GLY A 98 13.08 -41.16 -3.26
C GLY A 98 12.19 -41.53 -4.45
N LEU A 99 11.29 -40.63 -4.88
CA LEU A 99 10.32 -40.81 -5.96
C LEU A 99 10.51 -39.78 -7.11
N GLY A 100 11.63 -39.05 -7.16
CA GLY A 100 11.90 -38.00 -8.15
C GLY A 100 11.90 -38.44 -9.64
N ASP A 101 11.95 -39.75 -9.90
CA ASP A 101 11.85 -40.35 -11.24
C ASP A 101 10.42 -40.80 -11.60
N LYS A 102 9.51 -40.82 -10.61
CA LYS A 102 8.11 -41.28 -10.75
C LYS A 102 7.12 -40.18 -11.10
N VAL A 103 7.57 -38.93 -11.26
CA VAL A 103 6.76 -37.73 -11.54
C VAL A 103 5.69 -37.99 -12.62
N LEU A 104 6.11 -38.42 -13.81
CA LEU A 104 5.21 -38.63 -14.94
C LEU A 104 4.17 -39.74 -14.68
N GLU A 105 4.61 -40.83 -14.04
CA GLU A 105 3.79 -42.01 -13.73
C GLU A 105 2.72 -41.70 -12.66
N LEU A 106 3.11 -40.99 -11.61
CA LEU A 106 2.22 -40.53 -10.53
C LEU A 106 1.14 -39.59 -11.08
N ASN A 107 1.52 -38.49 -11.74
CA ASN A 107 0.58 -37.50 -12.27
C ASN A 107 -0.38 -38.10 -13.31
N LYS A 108 0.14 -38.95 -14.21
CA LYS A 108 -0.67 -39.63 -15.22
C LYS A 108 -1.67 -40.62 -14.61
N THR A 109 -1.29 -41.28 -13.52
CA THR A 109 -2.19 -42.19 -12.81
C THR A 109 -3.22 -41.43 -11.97
N ALA A 110 -2.83 -40.32 -11.33
CA ALA A 110 -3.73 -39.47 -10.55
C ALA A 110 -4.85 -38.88 -11.42
N ALA A 111 -4.48 -38.28 -12.56
CA ALA A 111 -5.44 -37.76 -13.53
C ALA A 111 -6.33 -38.87 -14.13
N ARG A 112 -5.79 -40.08 -14.38
CA ARG A 112 -6.59 -41.22 -14.86
C ARG A 112 -7.64 -41.66 -13.83
N LEU A 113 -7.27 -41.79 -12.54
CA LEU A 113 -8.20 -42.18 -11.47
C LEU A 113 -9.33 -41.15 -11.31
N ALA A 114 -9.00 -39.86 -11.27
CA ALA A 114 -9.98 -38.78 -11.25
C ALA A 114 -10.89 -38.81 -12.49
N ALA A 115 -10.32 -38.99 -13.69
CA ALA A 115 -11.11 -39.08 -14.93
C ALA A 115 -12.00 -40.33 -15.00
N GLU A 116 -11.64 -41.43 -14.34
CA GLU A 116 -12.48 -42.64 -14.20
C GLU A 116 -13.60 -42.47 -13.16
N ALA A 117 -13.40 -41.64 -12.14
CA ALA A 117 -14.45 -41.23 -11.20
C ALA A 117 -15.41 -40.22 -11.84
N ALA A 118 -14.89 -39.13 -12.39
CA ALA A 118 -15.66 -38.07 -13.04
C ALA A 118 -16.57 -38.61 -14.15
N ARG A 119 -16.08 -39.54 -15.00
CA ARG A 119 -16.89 -40.18 -16.05
C ARG A 119 -18.03 -41.05 -15.51
N ARG A 120 -17.89 -41.66 -14.33
CA ARG A 120 -18.96 -42.48 -13.70
C ARG A 120 -20.05 -41.63 -13.04
N HIS A 121 -19.75 -40.37 -12.70
CA HIS A 121 -20.71 -39.40 -12.13
C HIS A 121 -21.15 -38.31 -13.12
N ALA A 122 -20.75 -38.40 -14.39
CA ALA A 122 -21.13 -37.43 -15.42
C ALA A 122 -22.50 -37.75 -16.03
N THR A 123 -23.28 -36.69 -16.27
CA THR A 123 -24.55 -36.75 -16.99
C THR A 123 -24.59 -35.65 -18.04
N SER A 124 -25.49 -35.76 -19.02
CA SER A 124 -25.66 -34.75 -20.08
C SER A 124 -26.15 -33.38 -19.57
N GLN A 125 -26.69 -33.30 -18.35
CA GLN A 125 -27.11 -32.04 -17.70
C GLN A 125 -26.13 -31.56 -16.62
N LYS A 126 -25.34 -32.46 -16.04
CA LYS A 126 -24.32 -32.14 -15.04
C LYS A 126 -23.00 -32.83 -15.44
N PRO A 127 -22.20 -32.21 -16.32
CA PRO A 127 -20.87 -32.70 -16.62
C PRO A 127 -19.95 -32.59 -15.40
N ARG A 128 -18.97 -33.48 -15.33
CA ARG A 128 -17.89 -33.48 -14.32
C ARG A 128 -16.56 -33.23 -15.02
N PHE A 129 -15.66 -32.48 -14.37
CA PHE A 129 -14.35 -32.09 -14.90
C PHE A 129 -13.22 -32.47 -13.93
N VAL A 130 -12.02 -32.70 -14.45
CA VAL A 130 -10.82 -33.02 -13.66
C VAL A 130 -9.84 -31.85 -13.67
N ALA A 131 -9.51 -31.35 -12.48
CA ALA A 131 -8.47 -30.37 -12.24
C ALA A 131 -7.14 -31.05 -11.87
N GLY A 132 -6.13 -30.90 -12.73
CA GLY A 132 -4.78 -31.32 -12.42
C GLY A 132 -4.14 -30.43 -11.35
N SER A 133 -4.17 -30.84 -10.09
CA SER A 133 -3.61 -30.09 -8.95
C SER A 133 -2.08 -30.00 -9.05
N MET A 134 -1.57 -28.78 -8.89
CA MET A 134 -0.15 -28.42 -8.96
C MET A 134 0.17 -27.43 -7.82
N GLY A 135 0.72 -27.93 -6.71
CA GLY A 135 1.08 -27.12 -5.54
C GLY A 135 2.32 -26.24 -5.75
N PRO A 136 2.73 -25.44 -4.73
CA PRO A 136 3.87 -24.51 -4.83
C PRO A 136 5.25 -25.18 -4.82
N GLY A 137 5.32 -26.43 -4.37
CA GLY A 137 6.57 -27.12 -4.04
C GLY A 137 7.10 -26.79 -2.63
N THR A 138 8.22 -27.41 -2.25
CA THR A 138 8.90 -27.19 -0.95
C THR A 138 9.92 -26.05 -0.99
N LYS A 139 10.15 -25.44 -2.16
CA LYS A 139 11.25 -24.50 -2.43
C LYS A 139 10.76 -23.23 -3.12
N THR A 140 11.37 -22.09 -2.81
CA THR A 140 10.93 -20.77 -3.30
C THR A 140 12.09 -19.96 -3.87
N ILE A 141 11.87 -19.34 -5.02
CA ILE A 141 12.90 -18.54 -5.73
C ILE A 141 13.21 -17.24 -4.97
N SER A 142 12.17 -16.58 -4.44
CA SER A 142 12.28 -15.23 -3.84
C SER A 142 12.80 -15.23 -2.39
N LEU A 143 12.67 -16.34 -1.65
CA LEU A 143 12.76 -16.34 -0.18
C LEU A 143 13.89 -17.22 0.36
N ASN A 144 13.92 -18.51 -0.02
CA ASN A 144 14.96 -19.44 0.42
C ASN A 144 16.06 -19.70 -0.63
N GLY A 145 15.81 -19.36 -1.90
CA GLY A 145 16.80 -19.48 -2.98
C GLY A 145 17.25 -20.91 -3.26
N GLY A 146 16.53 -21.91 -2.75
CA GLY A 146 16.89 -23.33 -2.84
C GLY A 146 16.56 -24.00 -4.17
N ILE A 147 16.01 -23.24 -5.12
CA ILE A 147 15.63 -23.62 -6.48
C ILE A 147 15.67 -22.40 -7.42
N THR A 148 15.98 -22.61 -8.69
CA THR A 148 15.99 -21.57 -9.74
C THR A 148 14.69 -21.53 -10.54
N PHE A 149 14.46 -20.43 -11.26
CA PHE A 149 13.35 -20.28 -12.22
C PHE A 149 13.31 -21.43 -13.25
N ALA A 150 14.47 -21.85 -13.76
CA ALA A 150 14.56 -22.93 -14.75
C ALA A 150 14.17 -24.31 -14.16
N GLU A 151 14.58 -24.60 -12.92
CA GLU A 151 14.21 -25.86 -12.24
C GLU A 151 12.72 -25.91 -11.87
N VAL A 152 12.13 -24.80 -11.41
CA VAL A 152 10.69 -24.71 -11.16
C VAL A 152 9.91 -24.93 -12.46
N ALA A 153 10.29 -24.25 -13.54
CA ALA A 153 9.67 -24.40 -14.86
C ALA A 153 9.76 -25.84 -15.38
N ALA A 154 10.95 -26.46 -15.33
CA ALA A 154 11.15 -27.83 -15.78
C ALA A 154 10.33 -28.85 -14.96
N ALA A 155 10.26 -28.69 -13.63
CA ALA A 155 9.48 -29.57 -12.77
C ALA A 155 7.96 -29.47 -13.03
N HIS A 156 7.44 -28.26 -13.26
CA HIS A 156 6.02 -28.07 -13.58
C HIS A 156 5.68 -28.48 -15.02
N ALA A 157 6.61 -28.35 -15.97
CA ALA A 157 6.43 -28.87 -17.32
C ALA A 157 6.26 -30.40 -17.33
N GLU A 158 7.07 -31.12 -16.56
CA GLU A 158 7.00 -32.58 -16.41
C GLU A 158 5.71 -33.02 -15.67
N GLN A 159 5.34 -32.32 -14.59
CA GLN A 159 4.08 -32.56 -13.88
C GLN A 159 2.86 -32.34 -14.79
N ALA A 160 2.80 -31.19 -15.48
CA ALA A 160 1.73 -30.86 -16.42
C ALA A 160 1.63 -31.87 -17.57
N GLN A 161 2.76 -32.36 -18.09
CA GLN A 161 2.77 -33.42 -19.10
C GLN A 161 2.04 -34.66 -18.58
N GLY A 162 2.35 -35.12 -17.37
CA GLY A 162 1.70 -36.27 -16.75
C GLY A 162 0.19 -36.08 -16.56
N LEU A 163 -0.22 -34.93 -16.00
CA LEU A 163 -1.63 -34.59 -15.76
C LEU A 163 -2.43 -34.53 -17.07
N MET A 164 -1.89 -33.88 -18.10
CA MET A 164 -2.50 -33.83 -19.42
C MET A 164 -2.57 -35.22 -20.06
N GLU A 165 -1.49 -36.02 -20.01
CA GLU A 165 -1.49 -37.39 -20.55
C GLU A 165 -2.47 -38.33 -19.83
N GLY A 166 -2.71 -38.12 -18.52
CA GLY A 166 -3.67 -38.91 -17.73
C GLY A 166 -5.13 -38.51 -17.94
N GLY A 167 -5.38 -37.32 -18.52
CA GLY A 167 -6.72 -36.87 -18.91
C GLY A 167 -7.35 -35.80 -18.02
N ALA A 168 -6.55 -34.92 -17.39
CA ALA A 168 -7.07 -33.71 -16.77
C ALA A 168 -7.73 -32.77 -17.81
N ASP A 169 -8.88 -32.19 -17.48
CA ASP A 169 -9.59 -31.22 -18.33
C ASP A 169 -8.99 -29.80 -18.22
N LEU A 170 -8.41 -29.47 -17.07
CA LEU A 170 -7.72 -28.20 -16.77
C LEU A 170 -6.52 -28.44 -15.84
N LEU A 171 -5.57 -27.50 -15.80
CA LEU A 171 -4.52 -27.46 -14.77
C LEU A 171 -4.88 -26.43 -13.69
N LEU A 172 -4.58 -26.76 -12.44
CA LEU A 172 -4.87 -25.94 -11.27
C LEU A 172 -3.56 -25.68 -10.52
N LEU A 173 -2.92 -24.55 -10.82
CA LEU A 173 -1.81 -24.05 -10.02
C LEU A 173 -2.42 -23.49 -8.74
N GLU A 174 -2.15 -24.13 -7.60
CA GLU A 174 -2.85 -23.80 -6.36
C GLU A 174 -1.91 -23.61 -5.17
N THR A 175 -2.42 -23.01 -4.09
CA THR A 175 -1.67 -22.73 -2.87
C THR A 175 -0.37 -21.94 -3.15
N GLN A 176 -0.32 -21.20 -4.25
CA GLN A 176 0.93 -20.61 -4.74
C GLN A 176 1.35 -19.39 -3.89
N GLN A 177 2.55 -19.42 -3.32
CA GLN A 177 3.02 -18.46 -2.30
C GLN A 177 4.10 -17.48 -2.79
N ASP A 178 4.76 -17.79 -3.91
CA ASP A 178 5.83 -16.98 -4.50
C ASP A 178 5.51 -16.65 -5.96
N THR A 179 5.43 -15.37 -6.32
CA THR A 179 5.14 -14.96 -7.70
C THR A 179 6.24 -15.38 -8.69
N LEU A 180 7.49 -15.51 -8.26
CA LEU A 180 8.54 -16.03 -9.13
C LEU A 180 8.35 -17.54 -9.38
N ASN A 181 7.88 -18.31 -8.39
CA ASN A 181 7.45 -19.70 -8.64
C ASN A 181 6.29 -19.70 -9.64
N VAL A 182 5.23 -18.90 -9.42
CA VAL A 182 4.08 -18.82 -10.35
C VAL A 182 4.51 -18.50 -11.78
N LYS A 183 5.35 -17.46 -11.97
CA LYS A 183 5.84 -17.08 -13.29
C LYS A 183 6.67 -18.20 -13.93
N ALA A 184 7.48 -18.93 -13.16
CA ALA A 184 8.24 -20.09 -13.65
C ALA A 184 7.34 -21.30 -14.00
N SER A 185 6.37 -21.64 -13.15
CA SER A 185 5.43 -22.74 -13.38
C SER A 185 4.56 -22.49 -14.62
N LEU A 186 4.11 -21.25 -14.83
CA LEU A 186 3.37 -20.83 -16.02
C LEU A 186 4.25 -20.78 -17.29
N ASP A 187 5.55 -20.49 -17.17
CA ASP A 187 6.54 -20.60 -18.26
C ASP A 187 6.71 -22.08 -18.69
N GLY A 188 6.91 -22.96 -17.71
CA GLY A 188 7.05 -24.41 -17.92
C GLY A 188 5.79 -25.07 -18.50
N ILE A 189 4.60 -24.64 -18.08
CA ILE A 189 3.33 -25.08 -18.68
C ILE A 189 3.23 -24.63 -20.14
N ALA A 190 3.64 -23.40 -20.48
CA ALA A 190 3.61 -22.92 -21.86
C ALA A 190 4.56 -23.73 -22.77
N ASP A 191 5.76 -24.05 -22.28
CA ASP A 191 6.71 -24.93 -22.99
C ASP A 191 6.17 -26.37 -23.10
N CYS A 192 5.46 -26.87 -22.08
CA CYS A 192 4.78 -28.17 -22.12
C CYS A 192 3.65 -28.21 -23.16
N PHE A 193 2.81 -27.16 -23.23
CA PHE A 193 1.78 -27.05 -24.26
C PHE A 193 2.37 -27.03 -25.67
N GLN A 194 3.48 -26.30 -25.88
CA GLN A 194 4.21 -26.31 -27.17
C GLN A 194 4.75 -27.70 -27.51
N LYS A 195 5.41 -28.36 -26.55
CA LYS A 195 5.93 -29.74 -26.68
C LYS A 195 4.85 -30.77 -27.03
N LEU A 196 3.65 -30.61 -26.48
CA LEU A 196 2.51 -31.50 -26.70
C LEU A 196 1.61 -31.09 -27.89
N GLY A 197 1.88 -29.96 -28.54
CA GLY A 197 1.10 -29.44 -29.67
C GLY A 197 -0.36 -29.07 -29.33
N GLN A 198 -0.69 -28.88 -28.04
CA GLN A 198 -2.05 -28.70 -27.54
C GLN A 198 -2.03 -28.03 -26.16
N ARG A 199 -3.09 -27.31 -25.81
CA ARG A 199 -3.24 -26.62 -24.51
C ARG A 199 -4.47 -27.10 -23.74
N VAL A 200 -4.46 -26.94 -22.43
CA VAL A 200 -5.67 -27.01 -21.59
C VAL A 200 -5.85 -25.67 -20.86
N PRO A 201 -7.05 -25.35 -20.34
CA PRO A 201 -7.25 -24.20 -19.48
C PRO A 201 -6.39 -24.29 -18.21
N VAL A 202 -5.94 -23.15 -17.70
CA VAL A 202 -5.22 -23.07 -16.42
C VAL A 202 -5.93 -22.11 -15.47
N ILE A 203 -6.24 -22.59 -14.27
CA ILE A 203 -6.66 -21.77 -13.15
C ILE A 203 -5.44 -21.54 -12.26
N LEU A 204 -5.23 -20.29 -11.85
CA LEU A 204 -4.27 -19.95 -10.81
C LEU A 204 -5.03 -19.61 -9.53
N SER A 205 -4.70 -20.29 -8.45
CA SER A 205 -5.14 -19.99 -7.09
C SER A 205 -3.93 -19.71 -6.21
N VAL A 206 -3.89 -18.54 -5.58
CA VAL A 206 -2.73 -18.13 -4.80
C VAL A 206 -3.00 -18.05 -3.30
N SER A 207 -1.95 -18.33 -2.55
CA SER A 207 -1.86 -18.19 -1.10
C SER A 207 -1.18 -16.84 -0.79
N ILE A 208 -1.93 -15.75 -1.01
CA ILE A 208 -1.62 -14.39 -0.53
C ILE A 208 -1.40 -14.46 0.98
N GLU A 209 -0.28 -14.10 1.63
CA GLU A 209 -0.28 -14.09 3.10
C GLU A 209 -1.43 -13.24 3.63
N ALA A 210 -2.04 -13.78 4.66
CA ALA A 210 -2.73 -13.12 5.75
C ALA A 210 -2.41 -11.64 6.02
N SER A 211 -1.15 -11.21 5.91
CA SER A 211 -0.72 -9.81 6.12
C SER A 211 -1.27 -8.84 5.05
N GLY A 212 -1.85 -9.37 3.98
CA GLY A 212 -2.47 -8.66 2.86
C GLY A 212 -1.82 -8.99 1.50
N THR A 213 -0.70 -9.74 1.52
CA THR A 213 0.25 -9.93 0.42
C THR A 213 0.81 -11.35 0.44
N MET A 214 1.05 -12.01 -0.71
CA MET A 214 1.77 -13.31 -0.83
C MET A 214 2.99 -13.43 0.08
N LEU A 215 3.42 -14.65 0.43
CA LEU A 215 4.64 -14.88 1.23
C LEU A 215 5.89 -14.21 0.61
N SER A 216 5.91 -14.04 -0.71
CA SER A 216 6.87 -13.22 -1.47
C SER A 216 6.72 -11.68 -1.32
N GLY A 217 5.79 -11.21 -0.50
CA GLY A 217 5.47 -9.79 -0.25
C GLY A 217 4.56 -9.10 -1.28
N GLN A 218 4.09 -9.79 -2.33
CA GLN A 218 3.31 -9.17 -3.41
C GLN A 218 1.80 -9.09 -3.11
N THR A 219 1.16 -7.95 -3.39
CA THR A 219 -0.30 -7.78 -3.22
C THR A 219 -1.10 -8.54 -4.31
N PRO A 220 -2.36 -8.94 -4.06
CA PRO A 220 -3.17 -9.61 -5.09
C PRO A 220 -3.44 -8.72 -6.33
N GLU A 221 -3.43 -7.40 -6.17
CA GLU A 221 -3.55 -6.43 -7.27
C GLU A 221 -2.29 -6.45 -8.13
N ALA A 222 -1.12 -6.40 -7.49
CA ALA A 222 0.17 -6.49 -8.17
C ALA A 222 0.34 -7.80 -8.92
N LEU A 223 -0.19 -8.91 -8.38
CA LEU A 223 -0.24 -10.22 -9.04
C LEU A 223 -1.19 -10.24 -10.24
N ALA A 224 -2.41 -9.70 -10.10
CA ALA A 224 -3.35 -9.62 -11.21
C ALA A 224 -2.75 -8.81 -12.38
N ASP A 225 -2.07 -7.70 -12.07
CA ASP A 225 -1.36 -6.87 -13.04
C ASP A 225 -0.12 -7.58 -13.63
N ALA A 226 0.55 -8.44 -12.87
CA ALA A 226 1.72 -9.22 -13.30
C ALA A 226 1.39 -10.39 -14.24
N LEU A 227 0.13 -10.85 -14.27
CA LEU A 227 -0.28 -12.07 -14.98
C LEU A 227 -1.43 -11.86 -15.99
N ALA A 228 -1.96 -10.63 -16.10
CA ALA A 228 -3.03 -10.28 -17.04
C ALA A 228 -2.71 -10.63 -18.51
N HIS A 229 -1.42 -10.67 -18.88
CA HIS A 229 -0.97 -11.04 -20.23
C HIS A 229 -1.14 -12.53 -20.55
N TRP A 230 -1.09 -13.42 -19.55
CA TRP A 230 -0.86 -14.84 -19.79
C TRP A 230 -2.06 -15.54 -20.44
N GLY A 231 -3.26 -15.29 -19.93
CA GLY A 231 -4.52 -15.89 -20.42
C GLY A 231 -5.07 -17.02 -19.54
N LEU A 232 -5.03 -16.83 -18.22
CA LEU A 232 -5.62 -17.74 -17.24
C LEU A 232 -7.14 -17.87 -17.46
N LEU A 233 -7.67 -19.08 -17.29
CA LEU A 233 -9.12 -19.32 -17.25
C LEU A 233 -9.76 -18.59 -16.07
N GLY A 234 -9.10 -18.66 -14.91
CA GLY A 234 -9.49 -17.92 -13.73
C GLY A 234 -8.32 -17.62 -12.80
N LEU A 235 -8.49 -16.56 -12.02
CA LEU A 235 -7.61 -16.16 -10.93
C LEU A 235 -8.39 -16.27 -9.62
N GLY A 236 -7.82 -16.93 -8.62
CA GLY A 236 -8.51 -17.28 -7.39
C GLY A 236 -7.59 -17.35 -6.20
N LEU A 237 -8.17 -17.76 -5.06
CA LEU A 237 -7.47 -17.86 -3.79
C LEU A 237 -7.88 -19.13 -2.99
N ASN A 238 -6.91 -19.78 -2.35
CA ASN A 238 -7.07 -20.93 -1.43
C ASN A 238 -5.90 -21.03 -0.41
N CYS A 239 -5.93 -22.04 0.48
CA CYS A 239 -4.91 -22.43 1.52
C CYS A 239 -4.21 -21.35 2.49
N ALA A 240 -4.75 -21.12 3.73
CA ALA A 240 -4.43 -20.15 4.85
C ALA A 240 -5.49 -19.92 6.07
N LEU A 241 -6.67 -19.19 6.06
CA LEU A 241 -7.84 -19.12 7.07
C LEU A 241 -9.36 -19.17 6.63
N GLY A 242 -10.42 -19.87 7.19
CA GLY A 242 -11.78 -20.18 6.54
C GLY A 242 -13.10 -19.28 6.58
N PRO A 243 -13.98 -19.22 5.54
CA PRO A 243 -14.97 -18.22 4.99
C PRO A 243 -15.28 -16.69 5.29
N GLU A 244 -14.68 -15.90 6.19
CA GLU A 244 -15.03 -14.44 6.42
C GLU A 244 -13.87 -13.36 6.44
N ARG A 245 -12.77 -13.48 5.67
CA ARG A 245 -11.51 -12.66 5.75
C ARG A 245 -10.89 -12.28 4.40
N MET A 246 -10.69 -13.21 3.45
CA MET A 246 -10.60 -12.79 2.05
C MET A 246 -11.94 -12.22 1.53
N THR A 247 -12.90 -11.94 2.41
CA THR A 247 -14.04 -11.05 2.23
C THR A 247 -13.58 -9.81 1.52
N ASP A 248 -12.45 -9.31 1.97
CA ASP A 248 -11.78 -8.19 1.38
C ASP A 248 -10.84 -8.71 0.27
N HIS A 249 -10.04 -9.79 0.47
CA HIS A 249 -9.03 -10.26 -0.51
C HIS A 249 -9.50 -10.90 -1.85
N VAL A 250 -10.73 -11.38 -2.01
CA VAL A 250 -11.24 -11.66 -3.36
C VAL A 250 -11.90 -10.41 -3.96
N ARG A 251 -12.40 -9.43 -3.18
CA ARG A 251 -13.18 -8.26 -3.67
C ARG A 251 -12.57 -7.49 -4.84
N VAL A 252 -11.26 -7.28 -4.83
CA VAL A 252 -10.54 -6.58 -5.89
C VAL A 252 -10.10 -7.57 -6.98
N LEU A 253 -9.92 -8.86 -6.67
CA LEU A 253 -9.53 -9.84 -7.69
C LEU A 253 -10.54 -9.95 -8.82
N ALA A 254 -11.85 -10.04 -8.58
CA ALA A 254 -12.81 -10.03 -9.69
C ALA A 254 -13.28 -8.63 -10.14
N GLN A 255 -12.71 -7.56 -9.58
CA GLN A 255 -12.66 -6.25 -10.23
C GLN A 255 -11.51 -6.16 -11.26
N LEU A 256 -10.40 -6.88 -11.05
CA LEU A 256 -9.18 -6.78 -11.88
C LEU A 256 -8.92 -7.98 -12.81
N ALA A 257 -9.42 -9.17 -12.47
CA ALA A 257 -9.17 -10.41 -13.21
C ALA A 257 -10.00 -10.44 -14.50
N ALA A 258 -9.30 -10.47 -15.63
CA ALA A 258 -9.90 -10.63 -16.95
C ALA A 258 -10.61 -11.99 -17.13
N GLY A 259 -10.16 -13.03 -16.42
CA GLY A 259 -10.79 -14.35 -16.39
C GLY A 259 -11.88 -14.48 -15.31
N PHE A 260 -12.33 -15.72 -15.10
CA PHE A 260 -13.24 -16.10 -14.02
C PHE A 260 -12.58 -15.97 -12.64
N THR A 261 -13.38 -16.01 -11.57
CA THR A 261 -12.87 -16.01 -10.19
C THR A 261 -13.26 -17.22 -9.38
N VAL A 262 -12.29 -17.71 -8.61
CA VAL A 262 -12.29 -19.03 -7.96
C VAL A 262 -11.95 -18.85 -6.49
N CYS A 263 -12.68 -19.50 -5.57
CA CYS A 263 -12.36 -19.42 -4.14
C CYS A 263 -12.83 -20.68 -3.40
N TYR A 264 -11.89 -21.37 -2.75
CA TYR A 264 -12.14 -22.65 -2.08
C TYR A 264 -11.44 -22.65 -0.71
N PRO A 265 -12.14 -22.17 0.34
CA PRO A 265 -11.58 -21.96 1.66
C PRO A 265 -11.58 -23.22 2.54
N ASN A 266 -10.88 -23.19 3.67
CA ASN A 266 -11.01 -24.25 4.67
C ASN A 266 -12.26 -24.09 5.52
N ALA A 267 -12.68 -25.17 6.17
CA ALA A 267 -13.81 -25.20 7.09
C ALA A 267 -13.51 -24.42 8.39
N GLY A 268 -13.58 -23.09 8.34
CA GLY A 268 -13.05 -22.25 9.42
C GLY A 268 -11.54 -22.40 9.46
N LEU A 269 -10.92 -22.46 10.63
CA LEU A 269 -9.54 -22.93 10.74
C LEU A 269 -9.39 -24.12 11.66
N PRO A 270 -8.23 -24.83 11.62
CA PRO A 270 -8.03 -25.89 12.57
C PRO A 270 -8.04 -25.24 13.95
N ASP A 271 -8.73 -25.89 14.87
CA ASP A 271 -8.27 -25.83 16.24
C ASP A 271 -6.82 -26.33 16.30
N GLU A 272 -6.19 -25.99 17.41
CA GLU A 272 -5.06 -26.70 17.98
C GLU A 272 -4.84 -28.16 17.50
N GLU A 273 -5.87 -29.01 17.47
CA GLU A 273 -5.71 -30.42 17.13
C GLU A 273 -5.55 -30.71 15.62
N GLY A 274 -5.60 -29.68 14.78
CA GLY A 274 -5.73 -29.83 13.33
C GLY A 274 -7.17 -30.07 12.87
N ARG A 275 -8.17 -30.05 13.76
CA ARG A 275 -9.59 -30.28 13.40
C ARG A 275 -10.27 -28.98 13.05
N TYR A 276 -11.02 -29.00 11.96
CA TYR A 276 -11.71 -27.83 11.46
C TYR A 276 -13.14 -27.78 12.04
N GLY A 277 -13.45 -26.69 12.75
CA GLY A 277 -14.65 -26.57 13.60
C GLY A 277 -15.87 -25.91 12.95
N GLU A 278 -15.78 -25.45 11.71
CA GLU A 278 -16.91 -24.88 10.96
C GLU A 278 -17.89 -26.00 10.54
N SER A 279 -19.20 -25.73 10.57
CA SER A 279 -20.19 -26.69 10.05
C SER A 279 -20.43 -26.51 8.54
N PRO A 280 -20.92 -27.54 7.82
CA PRO A 280 -21.31 -27.43 6.41
C PRO A 280 -22.26 -26.26 6.12
N GLU A 281 -23.23 -26.03 6.99
CA GLU A 281 -24.26 -25.00 6.85
C GLU A 281 -23.68 -23.61 7.07
N SER A 282 -22.86 -23.45 8.13
CA SER A 282 -22.19 -22.19 8.46
C SER A 282 -21.14 -21.82 7.39
N PHE A 283 -20.39 -22.81 6.91
CA PHE A 283 -19.48 -22.68 5.77
C PHE A 283 -20.21 -22.20 4.51
N ALA A 284 -21.30 -22.86 4.12
CA ALA A 284 -22.11 -22.47 2.96
C ALA A 284 -22.79 -21.10 3.12
N GLN A 285 -23.28 -20.75 4.31
CA GLN A 285 -23.90 -19.45 4.60
C GLN A 285 -22.89 -18.30 4.47
N LYS A 286 -21.64 -18.51 4.87
CA LYS A 286 -20.57 -17.52 4.69
C LYS A 286 -20.22 -17.38 3.20
N LEU A 287 -20.05 -18.52 2.50
CA LEU A 287 -19.86 -18.60 1.04
C LEU A 287 -20.99 -17.93 0.21
N GLU A 288 -22.22 -17.92 0.72
CA GLU A 288 -23.38 -17.33 0.00
C GLU A 288 -23.19 -15.85 -0.34
N ARG A 289 -22.51 -15.07 0.52
CA ARG A 289 -22.23 -13.66 0.25
C ARG A 289 -21.51 -13.43 -1.08
N PHE A 290 -20.70 -14.39 -1.51
CA PHE A 290 -19.87 -14.33 -2.71
C PHE A 290 -20.71 -14.57 -3.98
N CYS A 291 -21.83 -15.25 -3.80
CA CYS A 291 -22.78 -15.59 -4.84
C CYS A 291 -23.79 -14.44 -4.98
N ARG A 292 -24.40 -14.05 -3.85
CA ARG A 292 -25.43 -13.01 -3.75
C ARG A 292 -25.06 -11.67 -4.37
N GLU A 293 -23.82 -11.24 -4.16
CA GLU A 293 -23.38 -9.90 -4.55
C GLU A 293 -22.90 -9.89 -6.04
N GLY A 294 -22.77 -11.06 -6.69
CA GLY A 294 -22.54 -11.22 -8.14
C GLY A 294 -21.09 -11.55 -8.54
N TRP A 295 -20.38 -12.27 -7.68
CA TRP A 295 -18.95 -12.04 -7.46
C TRP A 295 -18.02 -13.20 -7.89
N ILE A 296 -18.48 -14.45 -7.80
CA ILE A 296 -17.66 -15.67 -7.97
C ILE A 296 -18.12 -16.53 -9.16
N ASN A 297 -17.24 -17.41 -9.68
CA ASN A 297 -17.56 -18.40 -10.71
C ASN A 297 -17.35 -19.85 -10.25
N VAL A 298 -16.36 -20.10 -9.37
CA VAL A 298 -16.11 -21.41 -8.77
C VAL A 298 -15.99 -21.27 -7.26
N LEU A 299 -16.75 -22.10 -6.54
CA LEU A 299 -16.61 -22.33 -5.10
C LEU A 299 -16.10 -23.75 -4.82
N GLY A 300 -15.57 -24.01 -3.64
CA GLY A 300 -15.17 -25.34 -3.22
C GLY A 300 -14.68 -25.35 -1.77
N GLY A 301 -13.82 -26.31 -1.44
CA GLY A 301 -13.18 -26.40 -0.13
C GLY A 301 -11.71 -26.77 -0.20
N CYS A 302 -10.91 -26.23 0.71
CA CYS A 302 -9.53 -26.68 0.96
C CYS A 302 -9.51 -27.47 2.30
N CYS A 303 -8.41 -27.47 3.08
CA CYS A 303 -8.25 -28.41 4.22
C CYS A 303 -9.44 -28.39 5.22
N GLY A 304 -9.73 -29.54 5.82
CA GLY A 304 -10.86 -29.71 6.75
C GLY A 304 -12.25 -29.80 6.12
N THR A 305 -12.44 -29.39 4.87
CA THR A 305 -13.74 -29.54 4.19
C THR A 305 -14.02 -31.00 3.84
N THR A 306 -15.28 -31.41 3.99
CA THR A 306 -15.73 -32.81 3.80
C THR A 306 -16.79 -32.88 2.70
N PRO A 307 -17.18 -34.09 2.23
CA PRO A 307 -18.31 -34.24 1.32
C PRO A 307 -19.60 -33.53 1.79
N GLU A 308 -19.81 -33.40 3.10
CA GLU A 308 -20.97 -32.72 3.69
C GLU A 308 -20.91 -31.21 3.45
N HIS A 309 -19.72 -30.62 3.60
CA HIS A 309 -19.47 -29.22 3.24
C HIS A 309 -19.75 -28.98 1.76
N ILE A 310 -19.17 -29.81 0.88
CA ILE A 310 -19.36 -29.69 -0.58
C ILE A 310 -20.83 -29.88 -0.99
N ARG A 311 -21.58 -30.73 -0.27
CA ARG A 311 -23.03 -30.90 -0.46
C ARG A 311 -23.81 -29.63 -0.09
N ALA A 312 -23.49 -28.99 1.03
CA ALA A 312 -24.11 -27.71 1.43
C ALA A 312 -23.75 -26.58 0.44
N VAL A 313 -22.49 -26.50 0.00
CA VAL A 313 -22.05 -25.53 -1.03
C VAL A 313 -22.78 -25.76 -2.36
N ALA A 314 -22.92 -27.00 -2.81
CA ALA A 314 -23.62 -27.32 -4.06
C ALA A 314 -25.12 -27.04 -4.02
N GLN A 315 -25.75 -27.13 -2.85
CA GLN A 315 -27.15 -26.73 -2.65
C GLN A 315 -27.30 -25.19 -2.66
N MET A 316 -26.40 -24.47 -1.97
CA MET A 316 -26.40 -23.01 -1.92
C MET A 316 -26.08 -22.38 -3.28
N ALA A 317 -24.99 -22.81 -3.94
CA ALA A 317 -24.51 -22.22 -5.18
C ALA A 317 -25.51 -22.34 -6.35
N ALA A 318 -26.38 -23.37 -6.32
CA ALA A 318 -27.43 -23.57 -7.31
C ALA A 318 -28.55 -22.51 -7.28
N ALA A 319 -28.67 -21.73 -6.21
CA ALA A 319 -29.65 -20.65 -6.09
C ALA A 319 -29.19 -19.31 -6.73
N HIS A 320 -27.92 -19.21 -7.11
CA HIS A 320 -27.27 -17.94 -7.47
C HIS A 320 -26.69 -17.93 -8.88
N ARG A 321 -26.41 -16.73 -9.41
CA ARG A 321 -25.80 -16.54 -10.73
C ARG A 321 -24.28 -16.33 -10.60
N PRO A 322 -23.47 -16.83 -11.55
CA PRO A 322 -22.03 -16.59 -11.56
C PRO A 322 -21.71 -15.14 -11.94
N ARG A 323 -20.54 -14.67 -11.54
CA ARG A 323 -19.96 -13.42 -12.05
C ARG A 323 -19.81 -13.46 -13.56
N ARG A 324 -20.09 -12.33 -14.21
CA ARG A 324 -19.62 -12.04 -15.58
C ARG A 324 -18.27 -11.31 -15.52
N PRO A 325 -17.18 -11.88 -16.07
CA PRO A 325 -15.92 -11.14 -16.19
C PRO A 325 -16.08 -9.91 -17.09
N ALA A 326 -15.69 -8.74 -16.59
CA ALA A 326 -15.73 -7.48 -17.32
C ALA A 326 -14.29 -7.06 -17.68
N PRO A 327 -13.88 -7.07 -18.96
CA PRO A 327 -12.53 -6.69 -19.36
C PRO A 327 -12.35 -5.17 -19.31
N ALA A 328 -11.67 -4.69 -18.26
CA ALA A 328 -11.23 -3.30 -18.16
C ALA A 328 -9.78 -3.16 -18.64
N ARG A 329 -9.55 -2.33 -19.67
CA ARG A 329 -8.20 -1.89 -20.04
C ARG A 329 -7.60 -1.09 -18.89
N ARG A 330 -6.37 -1.40 -18.48
CA ARG A 330 -5.66 -0.71 -17.39
C ARG A 330 -4.18 -0.56 -17.71
N TRP A 331 -3.72 0.68 -17.72
CA TRP A 331 -2.29 1.03 -17.72
C TRP A 331 -1.69 0.71 -16.35
N ALA A 332 -1.46 -0.57 -16.08
CA ALA A 332 -0.97 -1.04 -14.81
C ALA A 332 0.35 -1.79 -14.97
N ILE A 333 1.27 -1.51 -14.07
CA ILE A 333 2.56 -2.17 -13.88
C ILE A 333 2.70 -2.55 -12.40
N SER A 334 3.62 -3.43 -12.02
CA SER A 334 3.73 -3.85 -10.63
C SER A 334 5.15 -4.20 -10.20
N GLY A 335 5.42 -4.00 -8.91
CA GLY A 335 6.54 -4.58 -8.19
C GLY A 335 6.02 -5.63 -7.22
N LEU A 336 6.17 -5.37 -5.93
CA LEU A 336 5.36 -6.02 -4.88
C LEU A 336 4.00 -5.34 -4.72
N GLU A 337 3.91 -4.05 -5.04
CA GLU A 337 2.67 -3.26 -5.06
C GLU A 337 2.29 -2.90 -6.50
N SER A 338 0.98 -2.71 -6.76
CA SER A 338 0.45 -2.28 -8.06
C SER A 338 0.61 -0.77 -8.23
N LEU A 339 0.99 -0.33 -9.44
CA LEU A 339 1.00 1.06 -9.84
C LEU A 339 0.17 1.21 -11.12
N THR A 340 -0.93 1.95 -11.02
CA THR A 340 -1.75 2.35 -12.17
C THR A 340 -1.31 3.74 -12.65
N VAL A 341 -1.10 3.87 -13.96
CA VAL A 341 -0.73 5.11 -14.66
C VAL A 341 -2.02 5.74 -15.20
N ASP A 342 -2.71 6.51 -14.37
CA ASP A 342 -3.93 7.21 -14.72
C ASP A 342 -3.67 8.61 -15.32
N ASP A 343 -4.69 9.24 -15.90
CA ASP A 343 -4.58 10.57 -16.53
C ASP A 343 -4.62 11.73 -15.51
N GLN A 344 -4.02 11.54 -14.34
CA GLN A 344 -3.78 12.63 -13.39
C GLN A 344 -2.78 13.65 -13.95
N ARG A 345 -2.91 14.93 -13.55
CA ARG A 345 -1.94 15.99 -13.87
C ARG A 345 -0.61 15.89 -13.11
N ARG A 346 -0.24 14.72 -12.61
CA ARG A 346 1.03 14.46 -11.91
C ARG A 346 1.69 13.27 -12.59
N PRO A 347 2.89 13.43 -13.18
CA PRO A 347 3.57 12.33 -13.83
C PRO A 347 4.06 11.33 -12.78
N VAL A 348 4.08 10.06 -13.15
CA VAL A 348 4.73 8.99 -12.42
C VAL A 348 6.24 9.23 -12.45
N LEU A 349 6.85 9.41 -11.28
CA LEU A 349 8.28 9.72 -11.18
C LEU A 349 9.12 8.44 -11.24
N VAL A 350 10.03 8.36 -12.22
CA VAL A 350 10.97 7.27 -12.42
C VAL A 350 12.36 7.72 -11.95
N GLY A 351 12.98 6.96 -11.04
CA GLY A 351 14.24 7.35 -10.41
C GLY A 351 15.49 6.97 -11.23
N GLU A 352 16.17 7.97 -11.81
CA GLU A 352 17.35 7.82 -12.69
C GLU A 352 18.67 7.35 -12.02
N ARG A 353 18.74 7.28 -10.68
CA ARG A 353 20.04 7.22 -9.95
C ARG A 353 20.65 5.83 -9.85
N ALA A 354 19.92 4.76 -10.19
CA ALA A 354 20.40 3.38 -10.24
C ALA A 354 20.89 3.01 -11.66
N ASN A 355 21.63 3.92 -12.26
CA ASN A 355 22.06 3.91 -13.66
C ASN A 355 23.57 4.13 -13.74
N VAL A 356 24.33 3.16 -14.27
CA VAL A 356 25.81 3.19 -14.31
C VAL A 356 26.36 4.33 -15.20
N VAL A 357 25.60 4.77 -16.21
CA VAL A 357 25.97 5.89 -17.08
C VAL A 357 25.67 7.23 -16.39
N GLY A 358 24.48 7.39 -15.81
CA GLY A 358 24.01 8.65 -15.20
C GLY A 358 24.47 8.90 -13.76
N SER A 359 25.04 7.91 -13.07
CA SER A 359 25.29 7.99 -11.62
C SER A 359 26.70 7.51 -11.24
N ARG A 360 27.62 8.47 -11.06
CA ARG A 360 29.00 8.19 -10.63
C ARG A 360 29.06 7.32 -9.37
N LEU A 361 28.22 7.63 -8.36
CA LEU A 361 28.12 6.82 -7.15
C LEU A 361 27.69 5.38 -7.44
N PHE A 362 26.72 5.18 -8.33
CA PHE A 362 26.25 3.83 -8.68
C PHE A 362 27.31 3.06 -9.47
N LYS A 363 27.97 3.70 -10.45
CA LYS A 363 29.15 3.12 -11.15
C LYS A 363 30.26 2.74 -10.18
N GLU A 364 30.58 3.59 -9.19
CA GLU A 364 31.57 3.30 -8.15
C GLU A 364 31.19 2.11 -7.24
N LEU A 365 29.90 1.83 -7.04
CA LEU A 365 29.43 0.70 -6.22
C LEU A 365 29.37 -0.60 -7.02
N ILE A 366 28.83 -0.58 -8.25
CA ILE A 366 28.80 -1.73 -9.15
C ILE A 366 30.22 -2.19 -9.52
N ALA A 367 31.12 -1.25 -9.83
CA ALA A 367 32.53 -1.58 -10.12
C ALA A 367 33.33 -2.10 -8.90
N ARG A 368 32.76 -2.07 -7.69
CA ARG A 368 33.30 -2.67 -6.46
C ARG A 368 32.47 -3.88 -5.98
N GLU A 369 31.47 -4.29 -6.75
CA GLU A 369 30.55 -5.40 -6.44
C GLU A 369 29.78 -5.23 -5.11
N ASP A 370 29.64 -3.98 -4.63
CA ASP A 370 28.78 -3.63 -3.50
C ASP A 370 27.32 -3.49 -3.95
N PHE A 371 26.76 -4.62 -4.39
CA PHE A 371 25.36 -4.74 -4.79
C PHE A 371 24.39 -4.44 -3.64
N ALA A 372 24.85 -4.45 -2.37
CA ALA A 372 24.04 -4.10 -1.22
C ALA A 372 23.85 -2.57 -1.14
N ALA A 373 24.93 -1.80 -1.17
CA ALA A 373 24.84 -0.34 -1.23
C ALA A 373 24.22 0.16 -2.54
N ALA A 374 24.41 -0.57 -3.66
CA ALA A 374 23.74 -0.30 -4.93
C ALA A 374 22.21 -0.47 -4.82
N ALA A 375 21.71 -1.56 -4.23
CA ALA A 375 20.29 -1.74 -3.96
C ALA A 375 19.73 -0.64 -3.03
N ASP A 376 20.54 -0.16 -2.08
CA ASP A 376 20.19 0.98 -1.23
C ASP A 376 20.07 2.32 -2.00
N VAL A 377 20.69 2.47 -3.18
CA VAL A 377 20.41 3.62 -4.07
C VAL A 377 18.97 3.57 -4.55
N GLY A 378 18.50 2.42 -5.04
CA GLY A 378 17.09 2.21 -5.42
C GLY A 378 16.14 2.47 -4.24
N ARG A 379 16.48 1.96 -3.04
CA ARG A 379 15.72 2.21 -1.81
C ARG A 379 15.66 3.69 -1.42
N ARG A 380 16.74 4.45 -1.57
CA ARG A 380 16.74 5.91 -1.34
C ARG A 380 15.86 6.64 -2.34
N GLN A 381 15.91 6.27 -3.62
CA GLN A 381 15.05 6.89 -4.65
C GLN A 381 13.56 6.66 -4.37
N ALA A 382 13.17 5.43 -4.02
CA ALA A 382 11.79 5.11 -3.66
C ALA A 382 11.33 5.93 -2.44
N ARG A 383 12.16 6.04 -1.39
CA ARG A 383 11.90 6.92 -0.23
C ARG A 383 11.92 8.41 -0.58
N GLY A 384 12.57 8.80 -1.68
CA GLY A 384 12.56 10.14 -2.27
C GLY A 384 11.36 10.43 -3.18
N GLY A 385 10.40 9.52 -3.29
CA GLY A 385 9.19 9.69 -4.10
C GLY A 385 9.28 9.14 -5.53
N ALA A 386 10.31 8.35 -5.87
CA ALA A 386 10.29 7.58 -7.11
C ALA A 386 9.27 6.44 -7.01
N GLN A 387 8.32 6.41 -7.94
CA GLN A 387 7.26 5.40 -8.06
C GLN A 387 7.69 4.22 -8.95
N ILE A 388 8.76 4.39 -9.73
CA ILE A 388 9.44 3.35 -10.52
C ILE A 388 10.95 3.57 -10.35
N ILE A 389 11.76 2.51 -10.34
CA ILE A 389 13.24 2.64 -10.40
C ILE A 389 13.73 2.27 -11.81
N ASP A 390 14.46 3.18 -12.45
CA ASP A 390 15.25 2.88 -13.67
C ASP A 390 16.55 2.18 -13.26
N VAL A 391 16.85 1.04 -13.90
CA VAL A 391 17.97 0.16 -13.55
C VAL A 391 18.81 -0.10 -14.79
N CYS A 392 19.91 0.64 -14.92
CA CYS A 392 20.86 0.50 -16.03
C CYS A 392 22.22 0.04 -15.53
N LEU A 393 22.73 -1.05 -16.09
CA LEU A 393 24.03 -1.62 -15.75
C LEU A 393 25.02 -1.64 -16.93
N ALA A 394 24.59 -1.19 -18.12
CA ALA A 394 25.38 -1.16 -19.34
C ALA A 394 26.74 -0.48 -19.14
N ASN A 395 27.81 -1.27 -19.23
CA ASN A 395 29.17 -0.83 -18.96
C ASN A 395 30.18 -1.71 -19.72
N PRO A 396 30.89 -1.19 -20.76
CA PRO A 396 31.82 -2.00 -21.56
C PRO A 396 32.95 -2.69 -20.78
N ASP A 397 33.24 -2.21 -19.57
CA ASP A 397 34.29 -2.75 -18.70
C ASP A 397 33.84 -3.93 -17.80
N ARG A 398 32.56 -4.37 -17.86
CA ARG A 398 31.98 -5.40 -16.97
C ARG A 398 30.95 -6.30 -17.69
N ASP A 399 30.64 -7.43 -17.05
CA ASP A 399 29.55 -8.33 -17.44
C ASP A 399 28.21 -7.79 -16.92
N GLU A 400 27.42 -7.18 -17.82
CA GLU A 400 26.10 -6.60 -17.49
C GLU A 400 25.10 -7.67 -17.02
N LEU A 401 25.17 -8.89 -17.58
CA LEU A 401 24.31 -10.01 -17.21
C LEU A 401 24.58 -10.42 -15.75
N GLN A 402 25.84 -10.69 -15.42
CA GLN A 402 26.26 -11.06 -14.06
C GLN A 402 25.93 -9.96 -13.05
N ASP A 403 26.18 -8.68 -13.39
CA ASP A 403 25.84 -7.55 -12.52
C ASP A 403 24.32 -7.43 -12.30
N MET A 404 23.50 -7.65 -13.33
CA MET A 404 22.03 -7.64 -13.24
C MET A 404 21.51 -8.80 -12.40
N GLU A 405 22.08 -10.00 -12.56
CA GLU A 405 21.76 -11.17 -11.71
C GLU A 405 22.10 -10.91 -10.24
N CYS A 406 23.19 -10.22 -9.96
CA CYS A 406 23.67 -9.89 -8.61
C CYS A 406 22.89 -8.73 -7.96
N LEU A 407 22.57 -7.67 -8.71
CA LEU A 407 21.80 -6.54 -8.22
C LEU A 407 20.35 -6.93 -7.94
N LEU A 408 19.66 -7.57 -8.89
CA LEU A 408 18.21 -7.77 -8.78
C LEU A 408 17.83 -8.66 -7.60
N ARG A 409 18.65 -9.68 -7.26
CA ARG A 409 18.49 -10.50 -6.04
C ARG A 409 18.40 -9.67 -4.75
N ARG A 410 18.98 -8.46 -4.74
CA ARG A 410 18.96 -7.53 -3.59
C ARG A 410 17.99 -6.36 -3.79
N LEU A 411 17.79 -5.92 -5.04
CA LEU A 411 16.93 -4.78 -5.35
C LEU A 411 15.44 -5.11 -5.24
N THR A 412 14.99 -6.26 -5.76
CA THR A 412 13.56 -6.65 -5.73
C THR A 412 13.04 -6.93 -4.32
N THR A 413 13.93 -7.22 -3.37
CA THR A 413 13.64 -7.34 -1.94
C THR A 413 13.89 -6.03 -1.17
N ALA A 414 14.58 -5.06 -1.75
CA ALA A 414 14.88 -3.76 -1.14
C ALA A 414 13.87 -2.64 -1.48
N VAL A 415 13.11 -2.78 -2.57
CA VAL A 415 12.05 -1.84 -2.99
C VAL A 415 10.73 -2.57 -3.30
N ARG A 416 9.59 -1.91 -3.06
CA ARG A 416 8.25 -2.45 -3.40
C ARG A 416 7.74 -1.98 -4.77
N VAL A 417 8.27 -0.87 -5.26
CA VAL A 417 7.88 -0.22 -6.52
C VAL A 417 8.27 -1.06 -7.75
N PRO A 418 7.56 -0.91 -8.88
CA PRO A 418 7.97 -1.47 -10.17
C PRO A 418 9.40 -1.10 -10.58
N LEU A 419 10.00 -1.97 -11.40
CA LEU A 419 11.31 -1.72 -12.01
C LEU A 419 11.16 -1.45 -13.52
N MET A 420 11.94 -0.47 -13.99
CA MET A 420 12.22 -0.22 -15.40
C MET A 420 13.64 -0.74 -15.67
N ILE A 421 13.75 -1.77 -16.52
CA ILE A 421 15.01 -2.44 -16.83
C ILE A 421 15.61 -1.77 -18.06
N ASP A 422 16.67 -0.99 -17.88
CA ASP A 422 17.38 -0.28 -18.95
C ASP A 422 18.57 -1.10 -19.45
N SER A 423 18.42 -1.71 -20.62
CA SER A 423 19.43 -2.56 -21.23
C SER A 423 19.26 -2.71 -22.74
N MET A 424 20.39 -2.82 -23.45
CA MET A 424 20.39 -3.10 -24.88
C MET A 424 20.39 -4.60 -25.21
N ASP A 425 20.65 -5.48 -24.26
CA ASP A 425 20.85 -6.91 -24.49
C ASP A 425 19.58 -7.76 -24.17
N PRO A 426 19.03 -8.52 -25.15
CA PRO A 426 17.91 -9.44 -24.91
C PRO A 426 18.14 -10.51 -23.83
N GLU A 427 19.38 -10.97 -23.63
CA GLU A 427 19.70 -11.98 -22.62
C GLU A 427 19.68 -11.38 -21.21
N VAL A 428 20.24 -10.17 -21.03
CA VAL A 428 20.14 -9.40 -19.78
C VAL A 428 18.67 -9.09 -19.47
N ILE A 429 17.89 -8.66 -20.46
CA ILE A 429 16.44 -8.43 -20.33
C ILE A 429 15.71 -9.71 -19.86
N ALA A 430 15.99 -10.86 -20.49
CA ALA A 430 15.37 -12.13 -20.09
C ALA A 430 15.77 -12.57 -18.67
N ALA A 431 17.04 -12.41 -18.30
CA ALA A 431 17.55 -12.72 -16.96
C ALA A 431 17.01 -11.77 -15.87
N ALA A 432 16.70 -10.53 -16.23
CA ALA A 432 16.05 -9.56 -15.35
C ALA A 432 14.56 -9.88 -15.14
N LEU A 433 13.82 -10.15 -16.22
CA LEU A 433 12.39 -10.46 -16.15
C LEU A 433 12.06 -11.74 -15.37
N ARG A 434 12.96 -12.73 -15.40
CA ARG A 434 12.91 -13.95 -14.56
C ARG A 434 13.17 -13.71 -13.07
N ARG A 435 13.66 -12.53 -12.68
CA ARG A 435 13.93 -12.13 -11.28
C ARG A 435 12.95 -11.11 -10.73
N CYS A 436 12.10 -10.52 -11.57
CA CYS A 436 11.13 -9.51 -11.18
C CYS A 436 9.75 -10.15 -10.96
N PRO A 437 9.17 -10.10 -9.74
CA PRO A 437 7.88 -10.74 -9.46
C PRO A 437 6.71 -10.03 -10.16
N GLY A 438 6.75 -8.71 -10.27
CA GLY A 438 5.70 -7.92 -10.91
C GLY A 438 5.84 -7.79 -12.43
N LYS A 439 5.05 -6.86 -12.99
CA LYS A 439 5.10 -6.40 -14.38
C LYS A 439 6.04 -5.20 -14.51
N CYS A 440 7.20 -5.43 -15.09
CA CYS A 440 8.23 -4.41 -15.36
C CYS A 440 7.95 -3.60 -16.62
N ILE A 441 8.72 -2.52 -16.79
CA ILE A 441 8.90 -1.86 -18.09
C ILE A 441 10.30 -2.23 -18.62
N ILE A 442 10.44 -2.52 -19.91
CA ILE A 442 11.72 -2.66 -20.60
C ILE A 442 12.07 -1.32 -21.26
N ASN A 443 13.22 -0.77 -20.90
CA ASN A 443 13.80 0.45 -21.44
C ASN A 443 14.99 0.08 -22.33
N SER A 444 15.01 0.37 -23.64
CA SER A 444 13.88 0.70 -24.53
C SER A 444 13.97 -0.11 -25.83
N VAL A 445 12.96 -0.03 -26.68
CA VAL A 445 13.00 -0.51 -28.07
C VAL A 445 12.86 0.65 -29.06
N ASN A 446 13.44 0.49 -30.25
CA ASN A 446 13.39 1.47 -31.33
C ASN A 446 13.42 0.78 -32.70
N LEU A 447 13.41 1.57 -33.79
CA LEU A 447 13.48 1.11 -35.18
C LEU A 447 14.85 1.42 -35.84
N GLU A 448 15.91 1.64 -35.06
CA GLU A 448 17.24 2.02 -35.59
C GLU A 448 17.86 0.92 -36.47
N GLU A 449 17.70 -0.35 -36.06
CA GLU A 449 17.98 -1.56 -36.87
C GLU A 449 16.76 -2.00 -37.70
N GLY A 450 15.83 -1.08 -38.00
CA GLY A 450 14.47 -1.43 -38.41
C GLY A 450 13.78 -2.32 -37.37
N GLU A 451 13.05 -3.34 -37.82
CA GLU A 451 12.33 -4.25 -36.92
C GLU A 451 13.23 -5.21 -36.10
N GLY A 452 14.56 -5.19 -36.30
CA GLY A 452 15.49 -6.12 -35.67
C GLY A 452 15.39 -6.16 -34.14
N ARG A 453 15.32 -4.99 -33.50
CA ARG A 453 15.19 -4.89 -32.03
C ARG A 453 13.81 -5.34 -31.53
N PHE A 454 12.74 -5.03 -32.27
CA PHE A 454 11.37 -5.49 -31.94
C PHE A 454 11.28 -7.02 -32.01
N ALA A 455 11.87 -7.64 -33.03
CA ALA A 455 11.89 -9.09 -33.19
C ALA A 455 12.59 -9.83 -32.04
N ARG A 456 13.60 -9.23 -31.41
CA ARG A 456 14.32 -9.80 -30.26
C ARG A 456 13.61 -9.56 -28.92
N VAL A 457 13.07 -8.36 -28.69
CA VAL A 457 12.55 -7.94 -27.36
C VAL A 457 11.05 -8.15 -27.18
N ALA A 458 10.21 -7.95 -28.20
CA ALA A 458 8.76 -8.08 -28.06
C ALA A 458 8.28 -9.51 -27.69
N PRO A 459 8.94 -10.60 -28.11
CA PRO A 459 8.62 -11.95 -27.59
C PRO A 459 8.89 -12.11 -26.09
N LEU A 460 9.95 -11.50 -25.56
CA LEU A 460 10.28 -11.52 -24.11
C LEU A 460 9.22 -10.76 -23.31
N ALA A 461 8.85 -9.57 -23.76
CA ALA A 461 7.78 -8.76 -23.18
C ALA A 461 6.45 -9.54 -23.12
N ARG A 462 6.09 -10.24 -24.21
CA ARG A 462 4.87 -11.05 -24.31
C ARG A 462 4.90 -12.32 -23.45
N ARG A 463 6.07 -12.97 -23.27
CA ARG A 463 6.22 -14.19 -22.45
C ARG A 463 6.19 -13.87 -20.95
N TYR A 464 6.94 -12.85 -20.52
CA TYR A 464 7.12 -12.53 -19.10
C TYR A 464 6.19 -11.43 -18.54
N GLY A 465 5.38 -10.80 -19.38
CA GLY A 465 4.40 -9.80 -18.97
C GLY A 465 5.06 -8.46 -18.61
N ALA A 466 5.68 -7.82 -19.60
CA ALA A 466 6.36 -6.53 -19.42
C ALA A 466 5.93 -5.50 -20.46
N ALA A 467 5.85 -4.24 -20.03
CA ALA A 467 5.63 -3.09 -20.90
C ALA A 467 6.92 -2.67 -21.62
N LEU A 468 6.79 -1.86 -22.68
CA LEU A 468 7.93 -1.36 -23.47
C LEU A 468 7.98 0.17 -23.48
N VAL A 469 9.15 0.72 -23.17
CA VAL A 469 9.51 2.07 -23.65
C VAL A 469 9.84 1.98 -25.14
N VAL A 470 9.22 2.82 -25.95
CA VAL A 470 9.40 2.88 -27.40
C VAL A 470 9.96 4.24 -27.79
N GLY A 471 11.25 4.30 -28.11
CA GLY A 471 11.92 5.54 -28.49
C GLY A 471 11.54 6.00 -29.90
N ALA A 472 11.41 7.32 -30.08
CA ALA A 472 11.19 7.94 -31.39
C ALA A 472 12.46 7.96 -32.28
N ILE A 473 13.05 6.78 -32.48
CA ILE A 473 14.24 6.55 -33.32
C ILE A 473 13.91 5.53 -34.42
N ASP A 474 14.26 5.81 -35.68
CA ASP A 474 14.15 4.86 -36.81
C ASP A 474 15.37 4.86 -37.74
N GLU A 475 15.36 4.03 -38.80
CA GLU A 475 16.52 3.70 -39.65
C GLU A 475 16.99 4.83 -40.59
N ASP A 476 16.50 6.06 -40.41
CA ASP A 476 16.83 7.23 -41.20
C ASP A 476 18.25 7.72 -40.93
N LYS A 477 19.09 7.66 -41.97
CA LYS A 477 20.53 8.00 -41.87
C LYS A 477 20.83 9.49 -41.66
N ILE A 478 19.81 10.35 -41.67
CA ILE A 478 19.95 11.81 -41.51
C ILE A 478 19.12 12.31 -40.30
N GLN A 479 17.94 11.75 -40.07
CA GLN A 479 17.02 12.13 -38.98
C GLN A 479 16.61 10.96 -38.06
N GLY A 480 17.43 9.92 -37.97
CA GLY A 480 17.13 8.69 -37.22
C GLY A 480 16.63 8.95 -35.81
N MET A 481 17.26 9.85 -35.05
CA MET A 481 16.67 10.42 -33.83
C MET A 481 15.75 11.60 -34.19
N ALA A 482 14.44 11.46 -33.95
CA ALA A 482 13.48 12.46 -34.39
C ALA A 482 13.53 13.78 -33.59
N LEU A 483 13.83 14.89 -34.28
CA LEU A 483 13.89 16.23 -33.71
C LEU A 483 12.53 16.98 -33.72
N THR A 484 11.74 16.86 -34.79
CA THR A 484 10.45 17.59 -34.91
C THR A 484 9.27 16.79 -34.36
N ARG A 485 8.23 17.49 -33.90
CA ARG A 485 7.01 16.88 -33.35
C ARG A 485 6.31 15.94 -34.34
N GLN A 486 6.32 16.29 -35.63
CA GLN A 486 5.71 15.46 -36.68
C GLN A 486 6.51 14.17 -36.92
N ARG A 487 7.86 14.22 -36.90
CA ARG A 487 8.70 13.03 -37.07
C ARG A 487 8.59 12.10 -35.86
N LYS A 488 8.56 12.65 -34.65
CA LYS A 488 8.31 11.91 -33.39
C LYS A 488 6.97 11.17 -33.45
N LEU A 489 5.89 11.86 -33.83
CA LEU A 489 4.56 11.28 -34.02
C LEU A 489 4.54 10.17 -35.10
N ALA A 490 5.16 10.41 -36.25
CA ALA A 490 5.19 9.44 -37.35
C ALA A 490 5.90 8.13 -36.97
N ILE A 491 7.01 8.21 -36.22
CA ILE A 491 7.68 7.02 -35.66
C ILE A 491 6.78 6.33 -34.64
N ALA A 492 6.16 7.07 -33.70
CA ALA A 492 5.25 6.49 -32.72
C ALA A 492 4.08 5.72 -33.37
N GLN A 493 3.45 6.29 -34.40
CA GLN A 493 2.37 5.64 -35.18
C GLN A 493 2.84 4.45 -36.03
N ARG A 494 4.11 4.43 -36.47
CA ARG A 494 4.71 3.27 -37.14
C ARG A 494 4.98 2.14 -36.16
N SER A 495 5.63 2.46 -35.04
CA SER A 495 5.97 1.50 -33.99
C SER A 495 4.74 0.93 -33.29
N HIS A 496 3.70 1.74 -33.04
CA HIS A 496 2.40 1.27 -32.51
C HIS A 496 1.81 0.15 -33.36
N ARG A 497 1.65 0.37 -34.67
CA ARG A 497 1.08 -0.64 -35.59
C ARG A 497 1.93 -1.90 -35.63
N LEU A 498 3.26 -1.78 -35.75
CA LEU A 498 4.15 -2.95 -35.72
C LEU A 498 4.02 -3.73 -34.40
N LEU A 499 4.06 -3.04 -33.26
CA LEU A 499 4.04 -3.68 -31.94
C LEU A 499 2.68 -4.30 -31.60
N THR A 500 1.57 -3.70 -32.05
CA THR A 500 0.20 -4.17 -31.77
C THR A 500 -0.32 -5.18 -32.79
N GLU A 501 -0.17 -4.94 -34.09
CA GLU A 501 -0.67 -5.79 -35.17
C GLU A 501 0.23 -7.02 -35.37
N LYS A 502 1.54 -6.80 -35.56
CA LYS A 502 2.51 -7.85 -35.92
C LYS A 502 3.10 -8.55 -34.69
N TYR A 503 3.59 -7.80 -33.69
CA TYR A 503 4.15 -8.39 -32.46
C TYR A 503 3.10 -8.66 -31.37
N GLY A 504 1.89 -8.13 -31.52
CA GLY A 504 0.73 -8.56 -30.76
C GLY A 504 0.61 -8.04 -29.32
N LEU A 505 1.39 -7.03 -28.94
CA LEU A 505 1.34 -6.40 -27.63
C LEU A 505 0.06 -5.55 -27.46
N PRO A 506 -0.48 -5.42 -26.23
CA PRO A 506 -1.61 -4.53 -25.97
C PRO A 506 -1.15 -3.07 -25.98
N GLU A 507 -2.09 -2.14 -26.20
CA GLU A 507 -1.77 -0.71 -26.36
C GLU A 507 -1.34 -0.08 -25.03
N GLU A 508 -1.95 -0.53 -23.94
CA GLU A 508 -1.69 -0.11 -22.56
C GLU A 508 -0.28 -0.47 -22.04
N ASP A 509 0.46 -1.31 -22.77
CA ASP A 509 1.85 -1.69 -22.47
C ASP A 509 2.89 -0.91 -23.28
N LEU A 510 2.48 0.07 -24.10
CA LEU A 510 3.38 0.90 -24.91
C LEU A 510 3.55 2.30 -24.32
N TYR A 511 4.81 2.67 -24.03
CA TYR A 511 5.22 3.92 -23.42
C TYR A 511 6.17 4.66 -24.38
N PHE A 512 5.69 5.69 -25.08
CA PHE A 512 6.49 6.38 -26.10
C PHE A 512 7.45 7.41 -25.49
N ASP A 513 8.76 7.24 -25.71
CA ASP A 513 9.75 8.28 -25.45
C ASP A 513 9.87 9.19 -26.68
N CYS A 514 9.45 10.45 -26.49
CA CYS A 514 9.51 11.46 -27.56
C CYS A 514 10.92 12.02 -27.79
N LEU A 515 11.92 11.57 -27.02
CA LEU A 515 13.33 12.00 -26.95
C LEU A 515 13.53 13.42 -26.41
N VAL A 516 14.43 13.55 -25.42
CA VAL A 516 14.87 14.82 -24.85
C VAL A 516 16.31 15.10 -25.28
N PHE A 517 16.55 16.27 -25.89
CA PHE A 517 17.87 16.71 -26.36
C PHE A 517 18.41 17.87 -25.50
N PRO A 518 19.75 18.02 -25.39
CA PRO A 518 20.35 19.03 -24.53
C PRO A 518 20.37 20.42 -25.18
N VAL A 519 19.66 21.38 -24.58
CA VAL A 519 19.60 22.76 -25.12
C VAL A 519 20.85 23.59 -24.76
N GLY A 520 21.61 23.17 -23.75
CA GLY A 520 22.77 23.91 -23.23
C GLY A 520 24.09 23.69 -23.97
N THR A 521 24.13 22.88 -25.05
CA THR A 521 25.38 22.48 -25.71
C THR A 521 25.91 23.43 -26.79
N GLY A 522 25.09 24.38 -27.27
CA GLY A 522 25.44 25.24 -28.41
C GLY A 522 25.43 24.55 -29.78
N ASP A 523 25.06 23.26 -29.84
CA ASP A 523 24.88 22.53 -31.10
C ASP A 523 23.55 22.94 -31.76
N GLY A 524 23.65 23.62 -32.91
CA GLY A 524 22.51 24.24 -33.58
C GLY A 524 21.44 23.28 -34.10
N LYS A 525 21.71 21.96 -34.14
CA LYS A 525 20.68 20.97 -34.48
C LYS A 525 19.65 20.75 -33.36
N TYR A 526 19.93 21.22 -32.14
CA TYR A 526 19.04 21.06 -30.98
C TYR A 526 18.26 22.34 -30.61
N TYR A 527 18.42 23.44 -31.36
CA TYR A 527 17.62 24.65 -31.14
C TYR A 527 16.12 24.37 -31.31
N GLY A 528 15.29 24.92 -30.41
CA GLY A 528 13.84 24.66 -30.34
C GLY A 528 13.42 23.23 -29.98
N SER A 529 14.35 22.29 -29.81
CA SER A 529 14.03 20.85 -29.64
C SER A 529 13.19 20.54 -28.38
N ALA A 530 13.37 21.30 -27.29
CA ALA A 530 12.56 21.17 -26.08
C ALA A 530 11.07 21.48 -26.35
N ALA A 531 10.79 22.52 -27.12
CA ALA A 531 9.41 22.87 -27.51
C ALA A 531 8.81 21.84 -28.48
N GLU A 532 9.61 21.28 -29.40
CA GLU A 532 9.17 20.18 -30.27
C GLU A 532 8.87 18.90 -29.49
N THR A 533 9.67 18.55 -28.47
CA THR A 533 9.42 17.40 -27.60
C THR A 533 8.16 17.58 -26.75
N ALA A 534 7.97 18.74 -26.12
CA ALA A 534 6.74 19.02 -25.36
C ALA A 534 5.49 18.96 -26.27
N ALA A 535 5.56 19.52 -27.48
CA ALA A 535 4.47 19.42 -28.44
C ALA A 535 4.21 17.98 -28.95
N ALA A 536 5.27 17.16 -29.05
CA ALA A 536 5.15 15.75 -29.45
C ALA A 536 4.40 14.90 -28.43
N VAL A 537 4.61 15.11 -27.13
CA VAL A 537 3.88 14.43 -26.04
C VAL A 537 2.37 14.61 -26.24
N SER A 538 1.92 15.86 -26.44
CA SER A 538 0.50 16.16 -26.63
C SER A 538 -0.07 15.54 -27.91
N LEU A 539 0.68 15.60 -29.02
CA LEU A 539 0.26 14.98 -30.30
C LEU A 539 0.19 13.45 -30.22
N ILE A 540 1.12 12.81 -29.52
CA ILE A 540 1.13 11.35 -29.35
C ILE A 540 -0.02 10.91 -28.44
N LYS A 541 -0.31 11.63 -27.34
CA LYS A 541 -1.52 11.37 -26.53
C LYS A 541 -2.83 11.52 -27.33
N GLN A 542 -2.91 12.52 -28.22
CA GLN A 542 -4.10 12.72 -29.06
C GLN A 542 -4.27 11.62 -30.12
N ALA A 543 -3.17 11.12 -30.69
CA ALA A 543 -3.19 10.11 -31.74
C ALA A 543 -3.26 8.66 -31.24
N LEU A 544 -2.67 8.38 -30.07
CA LEU A 544 -2.53 7.06 -29.47
C LEU A 544 -3.02 7.08 -28.00
N PRO A 545 -4.30 7.40 -27.73
CA PRO A 545 -4.80 7.65 -26.36
C PRO A 545 -4.78 6.42 -25.45
N ASN A 546 -4.63 5.22 -26.02
CA ASN A 546 -4.47 3.97 -25.27
C ASN A 546 -3.01 3.68 -24.86
N CYS A 547 -2.05 4.50 -25.29
CA CYS A 547 -0.64 4.39 -24.94
C CYS A 547 -0.23 5.51 -23.98
N ARG A 548 0.91 5.34 -23.30
CA ARG A 548 1.47 6.34 -22.39
C ARG A 548 2.73 6.99 -22.97
N THR A 549 3.19 8.05 -22.33
CA THR A 549 4.36 8.84 -22.72
C THR A 549 5.39 8.89 -21.59
N VAL A 550 6.68 8.81 -21.93
CA VAL A 550 7.80 8.88 -20.99
C VAL A 550 8.87 9.84 -21.51
N LEU A 551 9.66 10.47 -20.64
CA LEU A 551 10.80 11.30 -21.05
C LEU A 551 11.99 11.18 -20.11
N GLY A 552 13.19 11.09 -20.70
CA GLY A 552 14.48 11.34 -20.04
C GLY A 552 14.73 12.81 -19.73
N VAL A 553 13.95 13.39 -18.79
CA VAL A 553 13.90 14.84 -18.51
C VAL A 553 15.29 15.44 -18.26
N SER A 554 16.14 14.76 -17.49
CA SER A 554 17.47 15.24 -17.11
C SER A 554 18.46 15.45 -18.26
N ASN A 555 18.15 14.95 -19.46
CA ASN A 555 18.96 15.18 -20.68
C ASN A 555 18.90 16.64 -21.15
N VAL A 556 17.79 17.37 -20.88
CA VAL A 556 17.60 18.75 -21.37
C VAL A 556 18.71 19.70 -20.89
N SER A 557 19.25 19.44 -19.70
CA SER A 557 20.23 20.28 -19.01
C SER A 557 21.68 19.76 -19.09
N PHE A 558 21.96 18.76 -19.93
CA PHE A 558 23.33 18.28 -20.09
C PHE A 558 24.25 19.40 -20.62
N GLY A 559 25.45 19.51 -20.06
CA GLY A 559 26.41 20.59 -20.34
C GLY A 559 26.29 21.84 -19.46
N LEU A 560 25.19 22.03 -18.71
CA LEU A 560 24.95 23.25 -17.92
C LEU A 560 25.47 23.18 -16.46
N PRO A 561 25.71 24.34 -15.80
CA PRO A 561 26.14 24.39 -14.40
C PRO A 561 25.16 23.67 -13.45
N PRO A 562 25.63 22.88 -12.46
CA PRO A 562 24.77 22.02 -11.63
C PRO A 562 23.55 22.69 -10.99
N ALA A 563 23.72 23.91 -10.43
CA ALA A 563 22.60 24.66 -9.83
C ALA A 563 21.54 25.06 -10.88
N GLY A 564 21.97 25.39 -12.10
CA GLY A 564 21.05 25.68 -13.20
C GLY A 564 20.35 24.43 -13.74
N ARG A 565 20.99 23.25 -13.68
CA ARG A 565 20.36 21.99 -14.13
C ARG A 565 19.08 21.67 -13.36
N GLU A 566 19.08 21.87 -12.05
CA GLU A 566 17.93 21.60 -11.18
C GLU A 566 16.76 22.55 -11.49
N VAL A 567 17.04 23.82 -11.77
CA VAL A 567 16.06 24.82 -12.25
C VAL A 567 15.52 24.45 -13.64
N LEU A 568 16.38 24.20 -14.61
CA LEU A 568 15.96 23.92 -16.00
C LEU A 568 15.15 22.64 -16.12
N ASN A 569 15.57 21.56 -15.43
CA ASN A 569 14.83 20.30 -15.38
C ASN A 569 13.41 20.51 -14.85
N ALA A 570 13.24 21.31 -13.79
CA ALA A 570 11.95 21.57 -13.17
C ALA A 570 11.01 22.43 -14.05
N VAL A 571 11.55 23.44 -14.73
CA VAL A 571 10.79 24.28 -15.69
C VAL A 571 10.40 23.47 -16.94
N PHE A 572 11.31 22.63 -17.46
CA PHE A 572 11.01 21.74 -18.58
C PHE A 572 9.98 20.66 -18.21
N LEU A 573 10.11 20.04 -17.03
CA LEU A 573 9.13 19.07 -16.51
C LEU A 573 7.74 19.68 -16.43
N HIS A 574 7.59 20.91 -15.89
CA HIS A 574 6.30 21.60 -15.82
C HIS A 574 5.64 21.70 -17.20
N ARG A 575 6.38 22.18 -18.21
CA ARG A 575 5.91 22.30 -19.59
C ARG A 575 5.51 20.96 -20.22
N CYS A 576 6.25 19.89 -19.95
CA CYS A 576 5.91 18.55 -20.43
C CYS A 576 4.67 17.97 -19.73
N VAL A 577 4.48 18.27 -18.43
CA VAL A 577 3.27 17.86 -17.68
C VAL A 577 2.03 18.63 -18.15
N ASP A 578 2.16 19.93 -18.44
CA ASP A 578 1.08 20.72 -19.07
C ASP A 578 0.71 20.17 -20.45
N ALA A 579 1.68 19.63 -21.20
CA ALA A 579 1.47 18.94 -22.46
C ALA A 579 0.90 17.50 -22.32
N GLY A 580 0.85 16.97 -21.10
CA GLY A 580 0.21 15.69 -20.75
C GLY A 580 1.14 14.51 -20.44
N LEU A 581 2.43 14.73 -20.14
CA LEU A 581 3.41 13.68 -19.85
C LEU A 581 2.96 12.72 -18.74
N ASP A 582 3.04 11.40 -18.99
CA ASP A 582 2.65 10.37 -18.00
C ASP A 582 3.80 9.97 -17.07
N LEU A 583 5.01 9.70 -17.61
CA LEU A 583 6.17 9.23 -16.85
C LEU A 583 7.36 10.20 -17.02
N ALA A 584 8.05 10.51 -15.94
CA ALA A 584 9.23 11.38 -15.95
C ALA A 584 10.44 10.68 -15.32
N ILE A 585 11.48 10.41 -16.12
CA ILE A 585 12.77 9.90 -15.62
C ILE A 585 13.59 11.09 -15.10
N VAL A 586 13.77 11.14 -13.78
CA VAL A 586 14.29 12.28 -13.02
C VAL A 586 15.12 11.88 -11.79
N ASN A 587 15.96 12.80 -11.35
CA ASN A 587 16.63 12.74 -10.05
C ASN A 587 15.67 13.18 -8.92
N THR A 588 14.94 12.22 -8.33
CA THR A 588 14.01 12.52 -7.22
C THR A 588 14.70 13.05 -5.96
N GLU A 589 15.99 12.77 -5.73
CA GLU A 589 16.77 13.35 -4.62
C GLU A 589 17.06 14.86 -4.82
N LYS A 590 16.87 15.43 -6.03
CA LYS A 590 17.27 16.81 -6.40
C LYS A 590 16.24 17.58 -7.23
N LEU A 591 14.99 17.11 -7.34
CA LEU A 591 13.98 17.76 -8.17
C LEU A 591 13.51 19.08 -7.53
N ALA A 592 13.91 20.22 -8.11
CA ALA A 592 13.47 21.53 -7.65
C ALA A 592 11.97 21.71 -7.86
N ARG A 593 11.30 22.35 -6.89
CA ARG A 593 9.86 22.65 -6.98
C ARG A 593 9.65 23.91 -7.82
N TYR A 594 8.92 23.81 -8.93
CA TYR A 594 8.68 24.94 -9.85
C TYR A 594 8.20 26.23 -9.13
N ALA A 595 7.34 26.08 -8.12
CA ALA A 595 6.82 27.20 -7.34
C ALA A 595 7.85 27.92 -6.46
N GLU A 596 8.98 27.29 -6.12
CA GLU A 596 10.05 27.84 -5.26
C GLU A 596 11.19 28.48 -6.07
N ILE A 597 11.27 28.21 -7.39
CA ILE A 597 12.20 28.88 -8.32
C ILE A 597 11.82 30.36 -8.39
N SER A 598 12.78 31.29 -8.28
CA SER A 598 12.45 32.73 -8.38
C SER A 598 12.14 33.16 -9.82
N GLU A 599 11.33 34.20 -10.00
CA GLU A 599 10.88 34.64 -11.32
C GLU A 599 12.01 34.91 -12.33
N PRO A 600 13.15 35.55 -11.97
CA PRO A 600 14.27 35.71 -12.89
C PRO A 600 14.89 34.36 -13.33
N GLU A 601 15.00 33.39 -12.41
CA GLU A 601 15.54 32.06 -12.70
C GLU A 601 14.59 31.25 -13.62
N ARG A 602 13.26 31.43 -13.47
CA ARG A 602 12.27 30.86 -14.41
C ARG A 602 12.40 31.48 -15.79
N ARG A 603 12.37 32.81 -15.90
CA ARG A 603 12.47 33.51 -17.19
C ARG A 603 13.75 33.16 -17.96
N LEU A 604 14.88 33.00 -17.27
CA LEU A 604 16.13 32.52 -17.87
C LEU A 604 16.03 31.07 -18.39
N ALA A 605 15.40 30.18 -17.63
CA ALA A 605 15.16 28.80 -18.05
C ALA A 605 14.17 28.71 -19.24
N GLU A 606 13.10 29.50 -19.21
CA GLU A 606 12.09 29.57 -20.28
C GLU A 606 12.71 30.10 -21.58
N ALA A 607 13.44 31.21 -21.53
CA ALA A 607 14.15 31.76 -22.69
C ALA A 607 15.14 30.77 -23.31
N LEU A 608 15.79 29.93 -22.51
CA LEU A 608 16.70 28.88 -22.98
C LEU A 608 15.95 27.67 -23.59
N LEU A 609 14.77 27.31 -23.08
CA LEU A 609 13.95 26.21 -23.63
C LEU A 609 13.24 26.60 -24.95
N ASP A 610 12.90 27.87 -25.11
CA ASP A 610 12.20 28.38 -26.31
C ASP A 610 13.15 28.80 -27.45
N TRP A 611 14.46 28.89 -27.19
CA TRP A 611 15.45 29.46 -28.10
C TRP A 611 15.63 28.66 -29.40
N LYS A 612 15.47 29.34 -30.54
CA LYS A 612 15.62 28.78 -31.90
C LYS A 612 16.96 29.10 -32.56
N GLY A 613 17.91 29.65 -31.82
CA GLY A 613 19.28 29.91 -32.27
C GLY A 613 19.58 31.37 -32.64
N PRO A 614 20.76 31.64 -33.22
CA PRO A 614 21.15 32.97 -33.67
C PRO A 614 20.16 33.53 -34.70
N GLY A 615 19.62 34.72 -34.45
CA GLY A 615 18.62 35.37 -35.30
C GLY A 615 17.16 35.09 -34.93
N ASP A 616 16.89 34.36 -33.85
CA ASP A 616 15.53 34.20 -33.30
C ASP A 616 14.93 35.57 -32.92
N PRO A 617 13.82 36.03 -33.53
CA PRO A 617 13.23 37.33 -33.26
C PRO A 617 12.59 37.46 -31.86
N ALA A 618 12.43 36.35 -31.13
CA ALA A 618 12.02 36.40 -29.72
C ALA A 618 13.17 36.78 -28.77
N VAL A 619 14.43 36.68 -29.22
CA VAL A 619 15.63 37.01 -28.44
C VAL A 619 16.18 38.36 -28.88
N ARG A 620 16.64 39.17 -27.91
CA ARG A 620 17.25 40.47 -28.18
C ARG A 620 18.52 40.29 -29.03
N ALA A 621 18.64 41.06 -30.12
CA ALA A 621 19.82 41.01 -30.99
C ALA A 621 21.13 41.21 -30.20
N GLY A 622 22.02 40.21 -30.25
CA GLY A 622 23.28 40.18 -29.51
C GLY A 622 23.25 39.43 -28.17
N CYS A 623 22.09 38.97 -27.70
CA CYS A 623 21.97 38.10 -26.52
C CYS A 623 22.09 36.62 -26.89
N ASP A 624 22.68 35.83 -25.99
CA ASP A 624 22.77 34.37 -26.07
C ASP A 624 22.19 33.78 -24.76
N PRO A 625 21.02 33.11 -24.81
CA PRO A 625 20.39 32.51 -23.63
C PRO A 625 21.26 31.46 -22.92
N VAL A 626 22.13 30.73 -23.64
CA VAL A 626 23.05 29.77 -23.02
C VAL A 626 24.13 30.51 -22.23
N ALA A 627 24.69 31.58 -22.79
CA ALA A 627 25.68 32.42 -22.11
C ALA A 627 25.09 33.14 -20.89
N GLU A 628 23.89 33.73 -21.01
CA GLU A 628 23.21 34.43 -19.90
C GLU A 628 22.83 33.48 -18.76
N PHE A 629 22.21 32.34 -19.09
CA PHE A 629 21.88 31.29 -18.10
C PHE A 629 23.14 30.77 -17.41
N THR A 630 24.19 30.46 -18.19
CA THR A 630 25.46 29.97 -17.66
C THR A 630 26.14 31.02 -16.77
N ALA A 631 26.13 32.31 -17.15
CA ALA A 631 26.72 33.38 -16.36
C ALA A 631 26.02 33.55 -15.01
N HIS A 632 24.68 33.50 -14.99
CA HIS A 632 23.88 33.58 -13.76
C HIS A 632 24.25 32.47 -12.77
N PHE A 633 24.26 31.20 -13.22
CA PHE A 633 24.56 30.06 -12.36
C PHE A 633 26.06 29.78 -12.14
N ARG A 634 26.97 30.56 -12.75
CA ARG A 634 28.44 30.42 -12.56
C ARG A 634 28.95 30.99 -11.23
N GLN A 635 28.23 31.94 -10.63
CA GLN A 635 28.61 32.57 -9.35
C GLN A 635 27.57 32.42 -8.23
N ALA A 636 26.41 31.82 -8.52
CA ALA A 636 25.33 31.66 -7.56
C ALA A 636 25.73 30.79 -6.35
N ARG A 637 25.99 31.44 -5.21
CA ARG A 637 25.97 30.78 -3.89
C ARG A 637 24.52 30.47 -3.48
N PRO A 638 24.26 29.44 -2.66
CA PRO A 638 22.95 29.23 -2.06
C PRO A 638 22.49 30.49 -1.31
N LYS A 639 21.25 30.92 -1.57
CA LYS A 639 20.68 32.19 -1.07
C LYS A 639 20.54 32.19 0.45
N ASN A 640 20.74 33.35 1.07
CA ASN A 640 20.62 33.56 2.51
C ASN A 640 19.65 34.75 2.77
N LEU A 641 18.75 34.62 3.74
CA LEU A 641 17.41 35.26 3.69
C LEU A 641 17.12 36.38 4.72
N LEU A 642 18.14 36.90 5.41
CA LEU A 642 17.95 37.69 6.65
C LEU A 642 18.07 39.22 6.50
N ASP A 643 19.06 39.75 5.77
CA ASP A 643 19.43 41.19 5.86
C ASP A 643 18.37 42.17 5.31
N ASP A 644 17.65 41.82 4.23
CA ASP A 644 16.68 42.74 3.59
C ASP A 644 15.48 43.13 4.48
N ARG A 645 15.23 42.35 5.54
CA ARG A 645 14.01 42.42 6.36
C ARG A 645 13.90 43.68 7.22
N ARG A 646 15.04 44.26 7.64
CA ARG A 646 15.08 45.39 8.60
C ARG A 646 14.69 46.75 7.99
N ARG A 647 14.31 46.79 6.71
CA ARG A 647 13.97 48.02 5.95
C ARG A 647 12.47 48.24 5.71
N LEU A 648 11.60 47.38 6.26
CA LEU A 648 10.15 47.38 6.01
C LEU A 648 9.36 48.21 7.05
N PRO A 649 8.17 48.76 6.70
CA PRO A 649 7.23 49.35 7.67
C PRO A 649 6.79 48.37 8.76
N ALA A 650 6.36 48.85 9.93
CA ALA A 650 6.01 47.97 11.06
C ALA A 650 4.85 47.00 10.75
N GLU A 651 3.84 47.45 10.00
CA GLU A 651 2.72 46.62 9.55
C GLU A 651 3.22 45.41 8.75
N GLU A 652 4.10 45.65 7.78
CA GLU A 652 4.66 44.62 6.92
C GLU A 652 5.73 43.79 7.66
N ARG A 653 6.45 44.38 8.65
CA ARG A 653 7.32 43.63 9.59
C ARG A 653 6.52 42.65 10.44
N VAL A 654 5.40 43.05 11.05
CA VAL A 654 4.55 42.16 11.87
C VAL A 654 3.94 41.05 11.01
N LYS A 655 3.41 41.40 9.83
CA LYS A 655 2.90 40.44 8.84
C LYS A 655 3.99 39.45 8.40
N LEU A 656 5.19 39.92 8.07
CA LEU A 656 6.33 39.08 7.67
C LEU A 656 6.88 38.23 8.83
N ALA A 657 6.85 38.75 10.07
CA ALA A 657 7.23 38.01 11.27
C ALA A 657 6.30 36.81 11.50
N VAL A 658 4.98 37.01 11.37
CA VAL A 658 3.98 35.92 11.37
C VAL A 658 4.24 34.95 10.20
N VAL A 659 4.34 35.44 8.97
CA VAL A 659 4.50 34.60 7.75
C VAL A 659 5.80 33.80 7.71
N SER A 660 6.87 34.31 8.32
CA SER A 660 8.17 33.63 8.38
C SER A 660 8.49 33.01 9.76
N ALA A 661 7.50 32.95 10.65
CA ALA A 661 7.59 32.39 11.99
C ALA A 661 8.75 32.92 12.85
N MET A 662 9.08 34.22 12.73
CA MET A 662 10.16 34.87 13.49
C MET A 662 9.64 35.73 14.63
N ARG A 663 10.27 35.61 15.80
CA ARG A 663 9.99 36.43 16.99
C ARG A 663 10.92 37.66 17.11
N GLU A 664 12.10 37.64 16.48
CA GLU A 664 13.07 38.75 16.52
C GLU A 664 12.49 40.00 15.83
N GLY A 665 12.46 41.14 16.54
CA GLY A 665 11.90 42.39 16.03
C GLY A 665 10.37 42.48 16.01
N LEU A 666 9.65 41.45 16.46
CA LEU A 666 8.18 41.43 16.51
C LEU A 666 7.66 42.43 17.55
N GLU A 667 8.17 42.37 18.78
CA GLU A 667 7.70 43.21 19.89
C GLU A 667 8.00 44.70 19.66
N ASP A 668 9.14 45.02 19.03
CA ASP A 668 9.49 46.37 18.59
C ASP A 668 8.46 46.92 17.58
N ALA A 669 8.10 46.10 16.58
CA ALA A 669 7.11 46.48 15.56
C ALA A 669 5.69 46.57 16.13
N LEU A 670 5.31 45.71 17.10
CA LEU A 670 4.04 45.82 17.83
C LEU A 670 4.00 47.06 18.73
N GLY A 671 5.12 47.43 19.38
CA GLY A 671 5.25 48.66 20.15
C GLY A 671 5.10 49.92 19.28
N GLU A 672 5.71 49.92 18.09
CA GLU A 672 5.58 50.99 17.10
C GLU A 672 4.15 51.13 16.55
N LEU A 673 3.41 50.02 16.44
CA LEU A 673 1.98 50.04 16.07
C LEU A 673 1.09 50.52 17.22
N LEU A 674 1.36 50.10 18.47
CA LEU A 674 0.63 50.57 19.66
C LEU A 674 0.74 52.08 19.90
N GLY A 675 1.78 52.73 19.39
CA GLY A 675 1.89 54.20 19.40
C GLY A 675 0.89 54.92 18.48
N ARG A 676 0.13 54.19 17.66
CA ARG A 676 -0.76 54.75 16.60
C ARG A 676 -2.01 53.93 16.27
N MET A 677 -2.23 52.78 16.90
CA MET A 677 -3.37 51.88 16.68
C MET A 677 -3.85 51.24 17.98
N GLU A 678 -5.17 51.13 18.13
CA GLU A 678 -5.78 50.36 19.22
C GLU A 678 -5.34 48.88 19.20
N PRO A 679 -5.12 48.21 20.34
CA PRO A 679 -4.62 46.82 20.38
C PRO A 679 -5.49 45.85 19.56
N LEU A 680 -6.82 46.02 19.61
CA LEU A 680 -7.78 45.22 18.86
C LEU A 680 -7.70 45.47 17.33
N ALA A 681 -7.30 46.67 16.90
CA ALA A 681 -7.06 46.98 15.49
C ALA A 681 -5.73 46.40 14.98
N ILE A 682 -4.73 46.23 15.86
CA ILE A 682 -3.47 45.55 15.52
C ILE A 682 -3.72 44.04 15.32
N VAL A 683 -4.54 43.42 16.18
CA VAL A 683 -4.99 42.02 16.00
C VAL A 683 -5.75 41.87 14.68
N ASN A 684 -6.84 42.62 14.50
CA ASN A 684 -7.71 42.48 13.33
C ASN A 684 -7.10 42.99 12.01
N GLY A 685 -5.98 43.73 12.07
CA GLY A 685 -5.26 44.27 10.92
C GLY A 685 -3.97 43.48 10.60
N PRO A 686 -2.76 44.03 10.86
CA PRO A 686 -1.48 43.42 10.45
C PRO A 686 -1.28 41.95 10.86
N LEU A 687 -1.75 41.55 12.04
CA LEU A 687 -1.61 40.18 12.53
C LEU A 687 -2.50 39.19 11.76
N MET A 688 -3.79 39.51 11.59
CA MET A 688 -4.69 38.71 10.77
C MET A 688 -4.31 38.72 9.28
N ALA A 689 -3.74 39.82 8.76
CA ALA A 689 -3.17 39.85 7.41
C ALA A 689 -1.98 38.88 7.24
N GLY A 690 -1.15 38.71 8.29
CA GLY A 690 -0.11 37.69 8.34
C GLY A 690 -0.68 36.27 8.31
N MET A 691 -1.68 35.99 9.15
CA MET A 691 -2.32 34.66 9.21
C MET A 691 -3.08 34.30 7.92
N ALA A 692 -3.71 35.28 7.25
CA ALA A 692 -4.34 35.07 5.95
C ALA A 692 -3.31 34.68 4.86
N GLU A 693 -2.12 35.29 4.87
CA GLU A 693 -1.04 34.97 3.95
C GLU A 693 -0.39 33.61 4.25
N VAL A 694 -0.16 33.27 5.53
CA VAL A 694 0.21 31.88 5.94
C VAL A 694 -0.80 30.88 5.40
N GLY A 695 -2.09 31.21 5.49
CA GLY A 695 -3.19 30.42 4.92
C GLY A 695 -3.10 30.24 3.42
N ARG A 696 -2.88 31.33 2.67
CA ARG A 696 -2.71 31.32 1.21
C ARG A 696 -1.52 30.46 0.78
N LEU A 697 -0.39 30.57 1.49
CA LEU A 697 0.82 29.79 1.25
C LEU A 697 0.61 28.30 1.57
N PHE A 698 -0.05 27.97 2.67
CA PHE A 698 -0.39 26.59 3.02
C PHE A 698 -1.35 25.95 1.99
N ALA A 699 -2.40 26.66 1.59
CA ALA A 699 -3.32 26.21 0.54
C ALA A 699 -2.64 26.05 -0.84
N ALA A 700 -1.56 26.80 -1.10
CA ALA A 700 -0.70 26.63 -2.26
C ALA A 700 0.33 25.48 -2.14
N ASN A 701 0.32 24.70 -1.05
CA ASN A 701 1.31 23.66 -0.70
C ASN A 701 2.74 24.19 -0.50
N GLN A 702 2.89 25.48 -0.18
CA GLN A 702 4.18 26.18 -0.03
C GLN A 702 4.71 26.19 1.42
N LEU A 703 3.87 25.89 2.41
CA LEU A 703 4.24 25.68 3.83
C LEU A 703 3.84 24.28 4.29
N ILE A 704 4.49 23.75 5.33
CA ILE A 704 4.04 22.53 6.04
C ILE A 704 3.45 22.81 7.42
N VAL A 705 2.73 21.84 7.97
CA VAL A 705 2.04 21.92 9.28
C VAL A 705 2.97 22.39 10.41
N ALA A 706 4.22 21.91 10.46
CA ALA A 706 5.20 22.37 11.47
C ALA A 706 5.54 23.87 11.36
N GLU A 707 5.62 24.41 10.14
CA GLU A 707 5.87 25.84 9.88
C GLU A 707 4.62 26.67 10.22
N VAL A 708 3.42 26.19 9.85
CA VAL A 708 2.13 26.81 10.21
C VAL A 708 1.93 26.87 11.74
N LEU A 709 2.33 25.82 12.48
CA LEU A 709 2.30 25.83 13.94
C LEU A 709 3.27 26.86 14.53
N GLN A 710 4.47 27.03 13.96
CA GLN A 710 5.41 28.08 14.40
C GLN A 710 4.89 29.49 14.09
N CYS A 711 4.20 29.69 12.96
CA CYS A 711 3.48 30.94 12.66
C CYS A 711 2.40 31.22 13.72
N ALA A 712 1.68 30.18 14.17
CA ALA A 712 0.67 30.29 15.23
C ALA A 712 1.28 30.57 16.62
N GLU A 713 2.49 30.08 16.93
CA GLU A 713 3.21 30.49 18.14
C GLU A 713 3.56 31.98 18.11
N VAL A 714 4.03 32.50 16.97
CA VAL A 714 4.32 33.93 16.78
C VAL A 714 3.04 34.77 16.92
N MET A 715 1.92 34.29 16.36
CA MET A 715 0.60 34.91 16.54
C MET A 715 0.19 34.95 18.03
N LYS A 716 0.40 33.87 18.82
CA LYS A 716 0.13 33.90 20.26
C LYS A 716 1.04 34.88 21.00
N VAL A 717 2.35 34.91 20.71
CA VAL A 717 3.26 35.90 21.33
C VAL A 717 2.78 37.32 21.08
N ALA A 718 2.36 37.63 19.85
CA ALA A 718 1.81 38.94 19.51
C ALA A 718 0.49 39.26 20.24
N VAL A 719 -0.44 38.30 20.33
CA VAL A 719 -1.71 38.49 21.06
C VAL A 719 -1.46 38.65 22.56
N ASN A 720 -0.62 37.82 23.18
CA ASN A 720 -0.23 37.93 24.59
C ASN A 720 0.46 39.26 24.93
N PHE A 721 1.17 39.88 23.98
CA PHE A 721 1.77 41.21 24.15
C PHE A 721 0.73 42.36 24.10
N LEU A 722 -0.41 42.12 23.42
CA LEU A 722 -1.53 43.06 23.30
C LEU A 722 -2.60 42.84 24.40
N GLU A 723 -2.72 41.61 24.93
CA GLU A 723 -3.74 41.19 25.88
C GLU A 723 -3.79 42.02 27.19
N PRO A 724 -2.67 42.38 27.86
CA PRO A 724 -2.69 43.29 29.02
C PRO A 724 -3.16 44.72 28.71
N ARG A 725 -3.35 45.06 27.42
CA ARG A 725 -3.84 46.37 26.94
C ARG A 725 -5.26 46.27 26.38
N LEU A 726 -5.86 45.08 26.31
CA LEU A 726 -7.27 44.90 26.02
C LEU A 726 -8.09 45.13 27.30
N ALA A 727 -9.11 45.98 27.25
CA ALA A 727 -9.96 46.26 28.40
C ALA A 727 -10.71 45.00 28.85
N ALA A 728 -10.59 44.64 30.13
CA ALA A 728 -11.14 43.42 30.67
C ALA A 728 -12.69 43.39 30.61
N GLY A 729 -13.26 42.47 29.82
CA GLY A 729 -14.68 42.13 29.89
C GLY A 729 -15.46 41.87 28.59
N GLN A 730 -14.85 42.00 27.40
CA GLN A 730 -15.61 41.92 26.11
C GLN A 730 -15.21 40.80 25.13
N ALA A 731 -14.46 39.77 25.57
CA ALA A 731 -14.17 38.58 24.77
C ALA A 731 -15.33 37.56 24.80
N ALA A 732 -16.54 37.97 24.37
CA ALA A 732 -17.65 37.04 24.19
C ALA A 732 -17.42 36.15 22.95
N ALA A 733 -17.51 34.83 23.11
CA ALA A 733 -17.27 33.90 22.01
C ALA A 733 -18.36 34.02 20.93
N ARG A 734 -17.94 34.10 19.65
CA ARG A 734 -18.78 34.47 18.50
C ARG A 734 -19.91 33.48 18.21
N ALA A 735 -19.62 32.20 18.34
CA ALA A 735 -20.59 31.09 18.29
C ALA A 735 -19.96 29.82 18.89
N VAL A 736 -20.80 28.86 19.28
CA VAL A 736 -20.38 27.51 19.68
C VAL A 736 -20.34 26.60 18.46
N VAL A 737 -19.17 26.06 18.12
CA VAL A 737 -18.96 25.18 16.95
C VAL A 737 -18.51 23.81 17.44
N ALA A 738 -19.29 22.78 17.14
CA ALA A 738 -18.90 21.39 17.39
C ALA A 738 -18.06 20.87 16.23
N LEU A 739 -17.00 20.10 16.50
CA LEU A 739 -16.16 19.46 15.48
C LEU A 739 -16.03 17.95 15.74
N ALA A 740 -16.15 17.12 14.71
CA ALA A 740 -16.00 15.66 14.80
C ALA A 740 -15.30 15.08 13.56
N THR A 741 -14.64 13.92 13.70
CA THR A 741 -14.47 12.99 12.57
C THR A 741 -15.57 11.94 12.62
N VAL A 742 -16.09 11.57 11.45
CA VAL A 742 -17.15 10.56 11.34
C VAL A 742 -16.63 9.15 11.60
N LYS A 743 -17.56 8.24 11.97
CA LYS A 743 -17.31 6.82 12.20
C LYS A 743 -16.48 6.17 11.09
N GLY A 744 -15.50 5.37 11.53
CA GLY A 744 -14.48 4.78 10.67
C GLY A 744 -13.25 5.67 10.41
N ASP A 745 -13.33 6.99 10.57
CA ASP A 745 -12.19 7.89 10.37
C ASP A 745 -11.45 8.22 11.67
N VAL A 746 -10.15 7.96 11.69
CA VAL A 746 -9.28 8.11 12.87
C VAL A 746 -8.47 9.40 12.84
N HIS A 747 -8.48 10.14 11.73
CA HIS A 747 -7.50 11.20 11.46
C HIS A 747 -7.97 12.56 11.99
N ASP A 748 -7.57 12.88 13.21
CA ASP A 748 -7.90 14.13 13.89
C ASP A 748 -7.13 15.36 13.38
N ILE A 749 -6.01 15.20 12.68
CA ILE A 749 -5.09 16.29 12.28
C ILE A 749 -5.83 17.47 11.64
N GLY A 750 -6.75 17.20 10.69
CA GLY A 750 -7.58 18.23 10.06
C GLY A 750 -8.56 18.89 11.03
N LYS A 751 -9.25 18.09 11.84
CA LYS A 751 -10.17 18.55 12.91
C LYS A 751 -9.45 19.45 13.91
N ASN A 752 -8.27 19.07 14.36
CA ASN A 752 -7.47 19.80 15.35
C ASN A 752 -6.92 21.11 14.78
N LEU A 753 -6.53 21.11 13.50
CA LEU A 753 -6.13 22.34 12.81
C LEU A 753 -7.31 23.32 12.68
N VAL A 754 -8.51 22.83 12.32
CA VAL A 754 -9.75 23.63 12.33
C VAL A 754 -10.06 24.13 13.74
N HIS A 755 -9.93 23.30 14.78
CA HIS A 755 -10.13 23.68 16.18
C HIS A 755 -9.22 24.86 16.57
N ILE A 756 -7.92 24.76 16.32
CA ILE A 756 -6.95 25.83 16.61
C ILE A 756 -7.30 27.10 15.83
N ILE A 757 -7.61 27.00 14.54
CA ILE A 757 -7.95 28.15 13.69
C ILE A 757 -9.23 28.85 14.17
N LEU A 758 -10.32 28.12 14.40
CA LEU A 758 -11.58 28.71 14.86
C LEU A 758 -11.46 29.31 16.26
N LYS A 759 -10.76 28.64 17.19
CA LYS A 759 -10.53 29.15 18.55
C LYS A 759 -9.70 30.43 18.55
N ASN A 760 -8.65 30.49 17.72
CA ASN A 760 -7.84 31.69 17.52
C ASN A 760 -8.59 32.83 16.78
N ASN A 761 -9.77 32.55 16.22
CA ASN A 761 -10.66 33.52 15.58
C ASN A 761 -11.93 33.81 16.41
N GLY A 762 -11.90 33.52 17.72
CA GLY A 762 -12.95 33.93 18.67
C GLY A 762 -14.18 33.01 18.74
N TYR A 763 -14.14 31.80 18.17
CA TYR A 763 -15.21 30.81 18.33
C TYR A 763 -15.01 29.94 19.58
N ALA A 764 -16.12 29.59 20.23
CA ALA A 764 -16.12 28.55 21.26
C ALA A 764 -16.16 27.18 20.59
N VAL A 765 -15.00 26.56 20.41
CA VAL A 765 -14.90 25.24 19.77
C VAL A 765 -15.14 24.13 20.79
N VAL A 766 -16.02 23.19 20.45
CA VAL A 766 -16.28 21.96 21.20
C VAL A 766 -15.81 20.78 20.35
N ASP A 767 -14.82 20.06 20.84
CA ASP A 767 -14.28 18.88 20.16
C ASP A 767 -15.05 17.63 20.59
N LEU A 768 -15.74 16.98 19.65
CA LEU A 768 -16.50 15.75 19.89
C LEU A 768 -15.64 14.49 19.63
N GLY A 769 -14.35 14.65 19.30
CA GLY A 769 -13.41 13.55 19.12
C GLY A 769 -13.39 12.93 17.73
N ILE A 770 -13.01 11.66 17.67
CA ILE A 770 -12.82 10.89 16.43
C ILE A 770 -13.66 9.63 16.37
N LYS A 771 -13.84 9.09 15.16
CA LYS A 771 -14.66 7.90 14.85
C LYS A 771 -16.12 8.05 15.32
N ALA A 772 -16.61 9.27 15.50
CA ALA A 772 -17.87 9.53 16.18
C ALA A 772 -19.06 9.00 15.36
N SER A 773 -19.92 8.22 15.99
CA SER A 773 -21.19 7.81 15.40
C SER A 773 -22.14 9.00 15.27
N SER A 774 -23.12 8.89 14.38
CA SER A 774 -24.17 9.90 14.22
C SER A 774 -24.90 10.21 15.53
N GLU A 775 -25.07 9.20 16.39
CA GLU A 775 -25.65 9.30 17.73
C GLU A 775 -24.74 10.08 18.69
N GLN A 776 -23.43 9.79 18.73
CA GLN A 776 -22.47 10.55 19.54
C GLN A 776 -22.38 12.02 19.10
N ILE A 777 -22.45 12.28 17.79
CA ILE A 777 -22.48 13.63 17.23
C ILE A 777 -23.77 14.35 17.65
N LEU A 778 -24.94 13.71 17.48
CA LEU A 778 -26.24 14.24 17.88
C LEU A 778 -26.30 14.63 19.37
N ASP A 779 -25.79 13.76 20.24
CA ASP A 779 -25.73 14.02 21.68
C ASP A 779 -24.75 15.13 22.05
N GLY A 780 -23.59 15.19 21.38
CA GLY A 780 -22.63 16.28 21.52
C GLY A 780 -23.23 17.64 21.15
N LEU A 781 -23.94 17.72 20.02
CA LEU A 781 -24.65 18.92 19.58
C LEU A 781 -25.68 19.40 20.60
N ARG A 782 -26.51 18.47 21.11
CA ARG A 782 -27.55 18.77 22.10
C ARG A 782 -26.95 19.20 23.45
N ARG A 783 -25.97 18.46 23.96
CA ARG A 783 -25.32 18.70 25.27
C ARG A 783 -24.63 20.06 25.33
N HIS A 784 -23.94 20.45 24.27
CA HIS A 784 -23.17 21.69 24.21
C HIS A 784 -23.92 22.86 23.53
N LYS A 785 -25.18 22.65 23.12
CA LYS A 785 -26.01 23.64 22.39
C LYS A 785 -25.28 24.24 21.18
N ALA A 786 -24.60 23.38 20.41
CA ALA A 786 -23.75 23.83 19.33
C ALA A 786 -24.57 24.46 18.21
N GLN A 787 -24.06 25.56 17.66
CA GLN A 787 -24.74 26.41 16.68
C GLN A 787 -24.24 26.15 15.24
N ALA A 788 -23.17 25.36 15.09
CA ALA A 788 -22.69 24.80 13.84
C ALA A 788 -21.96 23.47 14.10
N LEU A 789 -21.94 22.59 13.08
CA LEU A 789 -21.21 21.33 13.08
C LEU A 789 -20.14 21.32 11.98
N GLY A 790 -18.88 21.08 12.33
CA GLY A 790 -17.82 20.74 11.39
C GLY A 790 -17.61 19.22 11.33
N LEU A 791 -17.72 18.63 10.13
CA LEU A 791 -17.44 17.21 9.89
C LEU A 791 -16.16 17.04 9.07
N SER A 792 -15.22 16.24 9.60
CA SER A 792 -13.93 15.93 8.98
C SER A 792 -13.85 14.46 8.55
N GLY A 793 -13.32 14.20 7.36
CA GLY A 793 -13.06 12.84 6.85
C GLY A 793 -11.95 12.82 5.82
N LEU A 794 -10.94 11.97 6.04
CA LEU A 794 -9.78 11.82 5.19
C LEU A 794 -10.04 10.81 4.06
N LEU A 795 -10.79 9.74 4.33
CA LEU A 795 -10.98 8.62 3.39
C LEU A 795 -12.28 8.75 2.59
N VAL A 796 -12.29 8.19 1.37
CA VAL A 796 -13.49 8.12 0.50
C VAL A 796 -14.67 7.41 1.19
N ARG A 797 -14.38 6.37 1.99
CA ARG A 797 -15.40 5.66 2.79
C ARG A 797 -15.97 6.53 3.92
N SER A 798 -15.13 7.34 4.57
CA SER A 798 -15.57 8.33 5.57
C SER A 798 -16.47 9.39 4.94
N CYS A 799 -16.20 9.81 3.71
CA CYS A 799 -17.07 10.74 2.98
C CYS A 799 -18.47 10.15 2.74
N GLN A 800 -18.60 8.84 2.58
CA GLN A 800 -19.90 8.15 2.54
C GLN A 800 -20.57 8.14 3.92
N GLU A 801 -19.83 7.90 5.01
CA GLU A 801 -20.38 7.97 6.37
C GLU A 801 -20.92 9.38 6.71
N MET A 802 -20.31 10.45 6.18
CA MET A 802 -20.88 11.81 6.31
C MET A 802 -22.29 11.94 5.72
N ALA A 803 -22.61 11.23 4.63
CA ALA A 803 -23.94 11.23 4.04
C ALA A 803 -24.94 10.45 4.92
N VAL A 804 -24.49 9.37 5.57
CA VAL A 804 -25.26 8.62 6.57
C VAL A 804 -25.54 9.49 7.79
N THR A 805 -24.50 10.07 8.41
CA THR A 805 -24.64 10.99 9.55
C THR A 805 -25.50 12.21 9.24
N ALA A 806 -25.41 12.79 8.04
CA ALA A 806 -26.32 13.87 7.62
C ALA A 806 -27.78 13.40 7.58
N GLY A 807 -28.05 12.20 7.05
CA GLY A 807 -29.37 11.58 7.07
C GLY A 807 -29.88 11.27 8.48
N ASP A 808 -29.03 10.77 9.36
CA ASP A 808 -29.38 10.44 10.75
C ASP A 808 -29.72 11.71 11.56
N LEU A 809 -28.91 12.78 11.41
CA LEU A 809 -29.16 14.08 12.04
C LEU A 809 -30.46 14.72 11.54
N ALA A 810 -30.83 14.50 10.28
CA ALA A 810 -32.11 14.94 9.72
C ALA A 810 -33.30 14.20 10.35
N HIS A 811 -33.23 12.87 10.47
CA HIS A 811 -34.25 12.07 11.16
C HIS A 811 -34.37 12.44 12.65
N ALA A 812 -33.26 12.90 13.25
CA ALA A 812 -33.21 13.38 14.64
C ALA A 812 -33.65 14.85 14.84
N GLY A 813 -34.08 15.54 13.77
CA GLY A 813 -34.65 16.89 13.81
C GLY A 813 -33.64 18.03 13.99
N VAL A 814 -32.40 17.87 13.51
CA VAL A 814 -31.35 18.90 13.59
C VAL A 814 -31.30 19.73 12.29
N ASP A 815 -31.17 21.05 12.41
CA ASP A 815 -31.21 22.02 11.29
C ASP A 815 -30.03 23.02 11.25
N ILE A 816 -29.11 22.98 12.23
CA ILE A 816 -27.93 23.85 12.29
C ILE A 816 -27.01 23.68 11.07
N PRO A 817 -26.22 24.70 10.66
CA PRO A 817 -25.29 24.57 9.55
C PRO A 817 -24.27 23.44 9.74
N ILE A 818 -24.08 22.64 8.68
CA ILE A 818 -23.01 21.64 8.58
C ILE A 818 -21.93 22.18 7.65
N VAL A 819 -20.68 22.17 8.10
CA VAL A 819 -19.49 22.50 7.31
C VAL A 819 -18.68 21.21 7.13
N ALA A 820 -18.80 20.58 5.97
CA ALA A 820 -18.15 19.31 5.68
C ALA A 820 -16.83 19.52 4.91
N GLY A 821 -15.74 18.90 5.38
CA GLY A 821 -14.40 19.05 4.80
C GLY A 821 -13.49 17.84 5.01
N GLY A 822 -12.33 17.86 4.36
CA GLY A 822 -11.33 16.78 4.40
C GLY A 822 -10.84 16.36 3.01
N ALA A 823 -9.69 15.67 2.94
CA ALA A 823 -8.91 15.54 1.71
C ALA A 823 -9.62 14.80 0.56
N ALA A 824 -10.47 13.82 0.87
CA ALA A 824 -11.25 13.07 -0.13
C ALA A 824 -12.60 13.71 -0.48
N LEU A 825 -12.99 14.83 0.15
CA LEU A 825 -14.33 15.41 0.02
C LEU A 825 -14.37 16.54 -1.01
N SER A 826 -15.21 16.40 -2.03
CA SER A 826 -15.42 17.43 -3.07
C SER A 826 -16.76 18.17 -2.92
N ALA A 827 -16.82 19.42 -3.41
CA ALA A 827 -18.04 20.23 -3.43
C ALA A 827 -19.21 19.52 -4.14
N ARG A 828 -18.93 18.83 -5.24
CA ARG A 828 -19.92 18.03 -5.98
C ARG A 828 -20.42 16.84 -5.15
N PHE A 829 -19.57 16.16 -4.39
CA PHE A 829 -20.01 15.09 -3.49
C PHE A 829 -20.90 15.64 -2.37
N VAL A 830 -20.53 16.76 -1.75
CA VAL A 830 -21.40 17.46 -0.78
C VAL A 830 -22.76 17.77 -1.41
N ALA A 831 -22.79 18.37 -2.60
CA ALA A 831 -24.03 18.76 -3.27
C ALA A 831 -24.92 17.59 -3.70
N GLN A 832 -24.33 16.48 -4.15
CA GLN A 832 -25.05 15.34 -4.74
C GLN A 832 -25.31 14.18 -3.74
N LYS A 833 -24.65 14.15 -2.56
CA LYS A 833 -24.75 13.03 -1.61
C LYS A 833 -24.94 13.41 -0.14
N ILE A 834 -24.53 14.59 0.32
CA ILE A 834 -24.68 14.99 1.74
C ILE A 834 -25.81 16.01 1.91
N ALA A 835 -25.77 17.10 1.14
CA ALA A 835 -26.76 18.17 1.14
C ALA A 835 -28.19 17.78 0.69
N PRO A 836 -28.45 16.65 -0.01
CA PRO A 836 -29.82 16.15 -0.20
C PRO A 836 -30.39 15.41 1.02
N CYS A 837 -29.53 14.96 1.95
CA CYS A 837 -29.92 14.12 3.09
C CYS A 837 -30.26 14.93 4.35
N TYR A 838 -30.10 16.26 4.34
CA TYR A 838 -30.20 17.11 5.52
C TYR A 838 -30.97 18.40 5.25
N PRO A 839 -31.89 18.84 6.16
CA PRO A 839 -32.75 20.00 5.91
C PRO A 839 -32.05 21.35 6.15
N GLY A 840 -31.02 21.37 7.00
CA GLY A 840 -30.22 22.57 7.28
C GLY A 840 -29.21 22.91 6.18
N PRO A 841 -28.58 24.10 6.22
CA PRO A 841 -27.63 24.51 5.21
C PRO A 841 -26.31 23.73 5.34
N VAL A 842 -25.99 22.90 4.35
CA VAL A 842 -24.71 22.18 4.23
C VAL A 842 -23.76 22.96 3.32
N PHE A 843 -22.53 23.19 3.78
CA PHE A 843 -21.46 23.85 3.06
C PHE A 843 -20.27 22.90 2.86
N HIS A 844 -19.54 23.06 1.74
CA HIS A 844 -18.25 22.40 1.53
C HIS A 844 -17.10 23.32 1.97
N ALA A 845 -16.20 22.80 2.81
CA ALA A 845 -14.94 23.45 3.16
C ALA A 845 -13.77 22.64 2.58
N LYS A 846 -13.13 23.19 1.53
CA LYS A 846 -11.91 22.63 0.91
C LYS A 846 -10.71 22.56 1.85
N ASP A 847 -10.66 23.43 2.85
CA ASP A 847 -9.60 23.56 3.84
C ASP A 847 -10.13 24.26 5.11
N ALA A 848 -9.29 24.32 6.15
CA ALA A 848 -9.69 24.85 7.45
C ALA A 848 -10.02 26.36 7.47
N LEU A 849 -9.50 27.13 6.51
CA LEU A 849 -9.73 28.56 6.40
C LEU A 849 -10.99 28.86 5.59
N ALA A 850 -11.28 28.08 4.54
CA ALA A 850 -12.59 28.08 3.91
C ALA A 850 -13.70 27.77 4.92
N GLY A 851 -13.45 26.85 5.88
CA GLY A 851 -14.35 26.58 7.01
C GLY A 851 -14.56 27.80 7.92
N LEU A 852 -13.48 28.51 8.28
CA LEU A 852 -13.55 29.77 9.03
C LEU A 852 -14.33 30.85 8.27
N ASP A 853 -14.09 31.04 6.97
CA ASP A 853 -14.78 32.04 6.14
C ASP A 853 -16.28 31.77 6.02
N ILE A 854 -16.67 30.50 5.87
CA ILE A 854 -18.09 30.07 5.87
C ILE A 854 -18.77 30.47 7.17
N LEU A 855 -18.15 30.17 8.32
CA LEU A 855 -18.70 30.47 9.64
C LEU A 855 -18.68 31.99 9.92
N ASN A 856 -17.67 32.71 9.41
CA ASN A 856 -17.55 34.16 9.56
C ASN A 856 -18.72 34.89 8.91
N ASP A 857 -19.05 34.57 7.65
CA ASP A 857 -20.20 35.16 6.96
C ASP A 857 -21.54 34.64 7.52
N PHE A 858 -21.64 33.37 7.90
CA PHE A 858 -22.90 32.80 8.41
C PHE A 858 -23.33 33.41 9.76
N PHE A 859 -22.37 33.73 10.64
CA PHE A 859 -22.64 34.35 11.94
C PHE A 859 -22.59 35.90 11.91
N GLN A 860 -22.54 36.54 10.74
CA GLN A 860 -22.76 37.99 10.60
C GLN A 860 -24.20 38.25 10.09
N PRO A 861 -25.05 38.99 10.84
CA PRO A 861 -26.45 39.22 10.46
C PRO A 861 -26.61 39.74 9.03
N ASP A 862 -25.80 40.74 8.65
CA ASP A 862 -25.89 41.40 7.34
C ASP A 862 -25.42 40.53 6.15
N ARG A 863 -24.77 39.39 6.43
CA ARG A 863 -24.20 38.49 5.41
C ARG A 863 -24.82 37.10 5.37
N ARG A 864 -25.44 36.65 6.46
CA ARG A 864 -25.99 35.30 6.63
C ARG A 864 -26.91 34.89 5.48
N ASP A 865 -27.89 35.72 5.15
CA ASP A 865 -28.91 35.39 4.15
C ASP A 865 -28.33 35.41 2.72
N ALA A 866 -27.39 36.32 2.45
CA ALA A 866 -26.63 36.31 1.20
C ALA A 866 -25.74 35.06 1.07
N ARG A 867 -25.07 34.64 2.14
CA ARG A 867 -24.22 33.43 2.17
C ARG A 867 -25.03 32.14 1.99
N VAL A 868 -26.20 32.04 2.63
CA VAL A 868 -27.12 30.90 2.46
C VAL A 868 -27.72 30.87 1.06
N THR A 869 -28.12 32.02 0.51
CA THR A 869 -28.65 32.12 -0.87
C THR A 869 -27.60 31.75 -1.91
N SER A 870 -26.38 32.28 -1.77
CA SER A 870 -25.23 31.94 -2.64
C SER A 870 -24.90 30.45 -2.59
N ASN A 871 -24.85 29.85 -1.39
CA ASN A 871 -24.63 28.41 -1.25
C ASN A 871 -25.77 27.60 -1.89
N ARG A 872 -27.04 27.99 -1.73
CA ARG A 872 -28.16 27.28 -2.38
C ARG A 872 -28.02 27.30 -3.91
N ALA A 873 -27.75 28.46 -4.51
CA ALA A 873 -27.57 28.59 -5.96
C ALA A 873 -26.39 27.73 -6.47
N GLU A 874 -25.27 27.68 -5.75
CA GLU A 874 -24.12 26.84 -6.10
C GLU A 874 -24.43 25.34 -5.96
N GLN A 875 -25.15 24.94 -4.91
CA GLN A 875 -25.58 23.55 -4.69
C GLN A 875 -26.58 23.10 -5.76
N GLU A 876 -27.48 23.98 -6.22
CA GLU A 876 -28.41 23.73 -7.31
C GLU A 876 -27.69 23.64 -8.67
N ARG A 877 -26.71 24.51 -8.93
CA ARG A 877 -25.83 24.45 -10.12
C ARG A 877 -25.06 23.13 -10.20
N LEU A 878 -24.38 22.75 -9.12
CA LEU A 878 -23.62 21.50 -9.01
C LEU A 878 -24.50 20.23 -9.04
N ARG A 879 -25.82 20.35 -8.87
CA ARG A 879 -26.80 19.28 -9.13
C ARG A 879 -27.25 19.28 -10.60
N GLY A 880 -27.59 20.44 -11.16
CA GLY A 880 -28.08 20.59 -12.54
C GLY A 880 -27.08 20.16 -13.61
N GLU A 881 -25.78 20.42 -13.39
CA GLU A 881 -24.66 19.99 -14.24
C GLU A 881 -24.50 18.44 -14.33
N GLY A 882 -25.37 17.65 -13.69
CA GLY A 882 -25.38 16.19 -13.72
C GLY A 882 -26.39 15.51 -14.67
N SER A 883 -27.31 16.25 -15.31
CA SER A 883 -28.50 15.66 -15.95
C SER A 883 -28.39 15.34 -17.47
N SER A 884 -27.19 15.36 -18.06
CA SER A 884 -27.00 15.27 -19.52
C SER A 884 -25.96 14.24 -20.01
N VAL A 885 -25.78 13.13 -19.28
CA VAL A 885 -25.07 11.94 -19.79
C VAL A 885 -25.95 10.71 -19.54
N PRO A 886 -26.31 9.91 -20.58
CA PRO A 886 -27.15 8.73 -20.41
C PRO A 886 -26.49 7.66 -19.54
N MET A 887 -27.24 7.10 -18.59
CA MET A 887 -26.83 5.89 -17.87
C MET A 887 -27.02 4.65 -18.74
N ALA A 888 -26.00 3.81 -18.80
CA ALA A 888 -26.15 2.37 -19.00
C ALA A 888 -25.82 1.67 -17.67
N SER A 889 -26.56 0.62 -17.33
CA SER A 889 -26.47 -0.09 -16.05
C SER A 889 -25.73 -1.41 -16.16
N GLU A 890 -24.92 -1.77 -15.15
CA GLU A 890 -24.98 -3.10 -14.52
C GLU A 890 -24.16 -3.10 -13.20
N SER A 891 -24.24 -4.19 -12.43
CA SER A 891 -23.77 -4.27 -11.04
C SER A 891 -23.13 -5.62 -10.71
N ALA A 892 -22.05 -5.62 -9.92
CA ALA A 892 -21.61 -6.75 -9.11
C ALA A 892 -20.55 -6.32 -8.06
N ALA A 893 -20.53 -7.01 -6.92
CA ALA A 893 -19.54 -6.87 -5.84
C ALA A 893 -19.10 -8.35 -5.24
N ILE A 894 -16.76 -9.43 -4.42
CA ILE A 894 -16.25 -10.79 -3.94
C ILE A 894 -15.59 -10.86 -2.55
N THR A 895 -15.34 -12.11 -2.15
CA THR A 895 -15.18 -12.83 -0.86
C THR A 895 -14.82 -14.33 -1.26
N ASP A 896 -14.23 -15.32 -0.54
CA ASP A 896 -13.55 -15.46 0.77
C ASP A 896 -12.78 -16.81 1.12
N ARG A 897 -11.61 -16.71 1.80
CA ARG A 897 -10.87 -17.58 2.81
C ARG A 897 -9.99 -18.88 2.46
N PRO A 898 -8.99 -19.31 3.31
CA PRO A 898 -8.11 -20.59 3.24
C PRO A 898 -7.79 -21.44 4.65
N ALA A 899 -6.87 -22.27 5.38
CA ALA A 899 -5.51 -23.06 5.71
C ALA A 899 -4.63 -23.21 7.13
N PRO A 900 -3.25 -23.35 7.38
CA PRO A 900 -2.65 -23.74 8.77
C PRO A 900 -1.16 -23.36 9.31
N ILE A 901 -0.69 -23.80 10.54
CA ILE A 901 0.72 -23.74 11.20
C ILE A 901 1.23 -25.13 11.78
N VAL A 902 2.54 -25.33 12.09
CA VAL A 902 3.18 -26.58 12.61
C VAL A 902 3.95 -26.47 13.96
N HIS A 903 3.59 -27.27 14.98
CA HIS A 903 4.10 -27.20 16.38
C HIS A 903 5.25 -28.18 16.74
N ASN A 904 6.10 -28.54 15.79
CA ASN A 904 7.13 -29.58 15.96
C ASN A 904 8.37 -29.11 16.76
N SER A 905 8.39 -27.85 17.21
CA SER A 905 9.50 -27.27 17.98
C SER A 905 9.52 -27.73 19.44
N PRO A 906 10.70 -27.79 20.10
CA PRO A 906 10.77 -27.85 21.56
C PRO A 906 10.09 -26.63 22.18
N ILE A 907 9.28 -26.84 23.22
CA ILE A 907 8.67 -25.76 24.00
C ILE A 907 9.70 -25.30 25.05
N PRO A 908 10.10 -24.02 25.06
CA PRO A 908 10.97 -23.48 26.08
C PRO A 908 10.15 -23.22 27.36
N VAL A 909 10.49 -23.92 28.44
CA VAL A 909 9.86 -23.67 29.75
C VAL A 909 10.41 -22.34 30.29
N PRO A 910 9.55 -21.37 30.67
CA PRO A 910 9.98 -20.12 31.28
C PRO A 910 10.59 -20.36 32.69
N PRO A 911 11.38 -19.42 33.24
CA PRO A 911 12.03 -19.59 34.53
C PRO A 911 11.04 -19.76 35.70
N ASP A 912 9.89 -19.11 35.62
CA ASP A 912 8.78 -19.16 36.56
C ASP A 912 7.47 -18.72 35.87
N LEU A 913 6.35 -18.70 36.60
CA LEU A 913 5.04 -18.22 36.13
C LEU A 913 4.48 -17.09 37.02
N ASP A 914 5.35 -16.33 37.69
CA ASP A 914 4.99 -15.28 38.63
C ASP A 914 4.84 -13.91 37.94
N LEU A 915 4.21 -12.96 38.64
CA LEU A 915 4.01 -11.60 38.15
C LEU A 915 5.19 -10.71 38.56
N HIS A 916 6.02 -10.34 37.58
CA HIS A 916 7.22 -9.53 37.79
C HIS A 916 6.95 -8.06 37.51
N THR A 917 7.27 -7.20 38.48
CA THR A 917 7.17 -5.74 38.35
C THR A 917 8.55 -5.11 38.16
N VAL A 918 8.74 -4.40 37.05
CA VAL A 918 9.98 -3.67 36.73
C VAL A 918 9.73 -2.17 36.93
N SER A 919 10.24 -1.63 38.04
CA SER A 919 10.01 -0.25 38.48
C SER A 919 10.83 0.81 37.73
N ASP A 920 11.96 0.40 37.16
CA ASP A 920 12.75 1.14 36.15
C ASP A 920 13.28 0.11 35.15
N LEU A 921 13.04 0.35 33.85
CA LEU A 921 13.43 -0.56 32.77
C LEU A 921 14.81 -0.25 32.16
N GLY A 922 15.42 0.89 32.50
CA GLY A 922 16.64 1.39 31.87
C GLY A 922 16.35 2.51 30.88
N HIS A 923 16.30 3.75 31.36
CA HIS A 923 15.93 4.92 30.55
C HIS A 923 16.90 5.20 29.38
N GLU A 924 18.21 5.07 29.59
CA GLU A 924 19.20 5.31 28.52
C GLU A 924 19.11 4.26 27.39
N ASP A 925 18.95 2.97 27.73
CA ASP A 925 18.76 1.89 26.75
C ASP A 925 17.48 2.11 25.93
N ALA A 926 16.40 2.53 26.58
CA ALA A 926 15.16 2.86 25.90
C ALA A 926 15.27 4.12 25.01
N PHE A 927 15.97 5.18 25.43
CA PHE A 927 16.23 6.33 24.54
C PHE A 927 17.16 5.98 23.37
N ALA A 928 18.11 5.06 23.55
CA ALA A 928 18.92 4.54 22.44
C ALA A 928 18.10 3.71 21.45
N ALA A 929 17.01 3.08 21.89
CA ALA A 929 16.08 2.30 21.07
C ALA A 929 14.93 3.13 20.43
N VAL A 930 14.83 4.45 20.66
CA VAL A 930 13.80 5.30 20.04
C VAL A 930 14.00 5.41 18.52
N ASP A 931 12.95 5.09 17.75
CA ASP A 931 12.93 5.35 16.31
C ASP A 931 12.89 6.86 16.03
N VAL A 932 14.06 7.43 15.76
CA VAL A 932 14.22 8.85 15.39
C VAL A 932 13.49 9.21 14.09
N GLN A 933 13.22 8.26 13.18
CA GLN A 933 12.43 8.51 11.98
C GLN A 933 10.94 8.69 12.33
N LEU A 934 10.41 7.87 13.23
CA LEU A 934 9.04 8.02 13.74
C LEU A 934 8.88 9.35 14.51
N LEU A 935 9.75 9.58 15.50
CA LEU A 935 9.69 10.77 16.36
C LEU A 935 9.86 12.07 15.55
N TYR A 936 10.98 12.23 14.85
CA TYR A 936 11.28 13.54 14.25
C TYR A 936 10.56 13.77 12.91
N ALA A 937 10.42 12.77 12.03
CA ALA A 937 9.81 12.98 10.72
C ALA A 937 8.28 12.85 10.72
N ARG A 938 7.73 11.80 11.35
CA ARG A 938 6.28 11.56 11.35
C ARG A 938 5.55 12.38 12.43
N GLN A 939 6.05 12.41 13.66
CA GLN A 939 5.38 13.14 14.75
C GLN A 939 5.74 14.64 14.78
N LEU A 940 7.00 15.00 14.48
CA LEU A 940 7.46 16.41 14.51
C LEU A 940 7.66 17.07 13.12
N GLY A 941 7.41 16.35 12.01
CA GLY A 941 7.33 16.92 10.66
C GLY A 941 8.67 17.20 9.94
N LEU A 942 9.80 16.71 10.45
CA LEU A 942 11.11 16.86 9.80
C LEU A 942 11.18 16.07 8.48
N LYS A 943 11.14 16.77 7.35
CA LYS A 943 11.23 16.15 6.01
C LYS A 943 12.55 15.41 5.81
N GLY A 944 12.49 14.15 5.37
CA GLY A 944 13.64 13.36 4.94
C GLY A 944 13.99 12.18 5.86
N SER A 945 15.22 11.68 5.73
CA SER A 945 15.72 10.57 6.55
C SER A 945 16.44 11.11 7.79
N VAL A 946 15.82 11.01 8.96
CA VAL A 946 16.32 11.59 10.21
C VAL A 946 17.69 11.02 10.62
N PRO A 947 17.95 9.70 10.57
CA PRO A 947 19.28 9.15 10.85
C PRO A 947 20.36 9.70 9.91
N ARG A 948 19.99 10.02 8.67
CA ARG A 948 20.88 10.65 7.69
C ARG A 948 21.13 12.12 8.03
N LEU A 949 20.07 12.89 8.32
CA LEU A 949 20.17 14.32 8.68
C LEU A 949 21.00 14.55 9.95
N PHE A 950 20.84 13.72 10.98
CA PHE A 950 21.69 13.78 12.18
C PHE A 950 23.15 13.37 11.91
N LYS A 951 23.40 12.45 10.96
CA LYS A 951 24.76 12.04 10.57
C LYS A 951 25.45 13.08 9.68
N GLU A 952 24.70 13.75 8.82
CA GLU A 952 25.16 14.85 7.96
C GLU A 952 25.19 16.20 8.70
N LYS A 953 24.73 16.25 9.97
CA LYS A 953 24.60 17.46 10.81
C LYS A 953 23.79 18.57 10.15
N ASP A 954 22.65 18.22 9.56
CA ASP A 954 21.72 19.21 9.00
C ASP A 954 21.31 20.24 10.08
N PRO A 955 21.43 21.56 9.82
CA PRO A 955 21.17 22.58 10.84
C PRO A 955 19.74 22.58 11.40
N LYS A 956 18.72 22.21 10.60
CA LYS A 956 17.32 22.17 11.06
C LYS A 956 17.07 20.92 11.90
N ALA A 957 17.66 19.79 11.53
CA ALA A 957 17.59 18.55 12.29
C ALA A 957 18.34 18.68 13.64
N GLU A 958 19.52 19.31 13.64
CA GLU A 958 20.30 19.56 14.86
C GLU A 958 19.59 20.50 15.85
N ASP A 959 19.02 21.60 15.36
CA ASP A 959 18.19 22.52 16.17
C ASP A 959 16.97 21.79 16.76
N LEU A 960 16.22 21.05 15.93
CA LEU A 960 15.06 20.28 16.38
C LEU A 960 15.46 19.21 17.42
N ARG A 961 16.60 18.52 17.23
CA ARG A 961 17.15 17.56 18.20
C ARG A 961 17.48 18.22 19.53
N GLN A 962 18.19 19.36 19.52
CA GLN A 962 18.54 20.08 20.74
C GLN A 962 17.30 20.54 21.53
N ARG A 963 16.23 20.94 20.84
CA ARG A 963 14.94 21.30 21.45
C ARG A 963 14.25 20.08 22.07
N VAL A 964 14.16 18.96 21.35
CA VAL A 964 13.61 17.70 21.91
C VAL A 964 14.45 17.19 23.08
N ASP A 965 15.78 17.31 23.03
CA ASP A 965 16.68 16.95 24.13
C ASP A 965 16.55 17.89 25.34
N ALA A 966 16.12 19.14 25.17
CA ALA A 966 15.75 20.01 26.28
C ALA A 966 14.43 19.54 26.94
N VAL A 967 13.41 19.19 26.15
CA VAL A 967 12.15 18.62 26.65
C VAL A 967 12.40 17.28 27.37
N ARG A 968 13.23 16.41 26.79
CA ARG A 968 13.67 15.12 27.37
C ARG A 968 14.28 15.30 28.76
N ARG A 969 15.31 16.13 28.88
CA ARG A 969 16.00 16.38 30.17
C ARG A 969 15.09 17.00 31.22
N HIS A 970 14.22 17.93 30.82
CA HIS A 970 13.23 18.54 31.72
C HIS A 970 12.20 17.52 32.22
N ALA A 971 11.62 16.70 31.33
CA ALA A 971 10.62 15.72 31.70
C ALA A 971 11.18 14.56 32.54
N LEU A 972 12.45 14.18 32.32
CA LEU A 972 13.16 13.23 33.19
C LEU A 972 13.44 13.81 34.58
N SER A 973 13.86 15.07 34.69
CA SER A 973 14.14 15.67 36.02
C SER A 973 12.88 15.87 36.86
N GLN A 974 11.71 16.01 36.24
CA GLN A 974 10.41 16.00 36.90
C GLN A 974 9.84 14.59 37.13
N GLY A 975 10.49 13.53 36.63
CA GLY A 975 9.99 12.15 36.72
C GLY A 975 8.73 11.87 35.91
N LEU A 976 8.42 12.70 34.91
CA LEU A 976 7.27 12.53 34.01
C LEU A 976 7.49 11.39 33.02
N LEU A 977 8.70 11.28 32.46
CA LEU A 977 9.09 10.19 31.56
C LEU A 977 9.68 9.03 32.35
N ARG A 978 8.83 8.29 33.08
CA ARG A 978 9.22 7.12 33.88
C ARG A 978 8.76 5.83 33.23
N LEU A 979 9.72 4.99 32.83
CA LEU A 979 9.47 3.65 32.31
C LEU A 979 9.19 2.64 33.43
N ARG A 980 7.90 2.32 33.61
CA ARG A 980 7.43 1.21 34.43
C ARG A 980 6.97 0.07 33.53
N ALA A 981 7.16 -1.16 33.98
CA ALA A 981 6.60 -2.31 33.32
C ALA A 981 6.16 -3.41 34.28
N ALA A 982 5.25 -4.25 33.80
CA ALA A 982 4.91 -5.53 34.42
C ALA A 982 4.94 -6.62 33.36
N TYR A 983 5.46 -7.79 33.69
CA TYR A 983 5.41 -8.96 32.83
C TYR A 983 5.11 -10.23 33.63
N ARG A 984 4.59 -11.24 32.94
CA ARG A 984 4.32 -12.56 33.49
C ARG A 984 4.41 -13.61 32.41
N PHE A 985 5.09 -14.72 32.67
CA PHE A 985 4.91 -15.92 31.85
C PHE A 985 3.67 -16.66 32.37
N VAL A 986 2.82 -17.13 31.45
CA VAL A 986 1.58 -17.83 31.78
C VAL A 986 1.54 -19.18 31.08
N ALA A 987 1.08 -20.21 31.78
CA ALA A 987 0.79 -21.52 31.19
C ALA A 987 -0.44 -21.40 30.29
N CYS A 988 -0.31 -21.85 29.05
CA CYS A 988 -1.36 -21.70 28.05
C CYS A 988 -1.34 -22.80 27.00
N GLN A 989 -2.50 -23.00 26.42
CA GLN A 989 -2.72 -23.66 25.13
C GLN A 989 -3.71 -22.75 24.40
N ALA A 990 -3.90 -22.87 23.10
CA ALA A 990 -5.08 -22.29 22.50
C ALA A 990 -6.34 -23.15 22.78
N ASP A 991 -7.43 -22.85 22.10
CA ASP A 991 -8.72 -23.52 22.20
C ASP A 991 -9.56 -22.96 21.01
N GLY A 992 -9.29 -23.48 19.81
CA GLY A 992 -9.69 -22.85 18.55
C GLY A 992 -8.92 -21.55 18.28
N ASP A 993 -9.62 -20.54 17.73
CA ASP A 993 -9.09 -19.18 17.49
C ASP A 993 -8.73 -18.38 18.78
N SER A 994 -8.83 -19.00 19.95
CA SER A 994 -8.62 -18.34 21.25
C SER A 994 -7.39 -18.86 21.99
N LEU A 995 -6.65 -17.98 22.68
CA LEU A 995 -5.62 -18.39 23.65
C LEU A 995 -6.27 -18.64 25.02
N ALA A 996 -6.17 -19.86 25.55
CA ALA A 996 -6.63 -20.26 26.88
C ALA A 996 -5.47 -20.28 27.89
N ILE A 997 -5.54 -19.43 28.91
CA ILE A 997 -4.52 -19.28 29.95
C ILE A 997 -4.97 -19.93 31.24
N TYR A 998 -4.12 -20.78 31.82
CA TYR A 998 -4.41 -21.60 32.99
C TYR A 998 -3.75 -21.03 34.27
N ARG A 999 -4.32 -21.32 35.44
CA ARG A 999 -3.72 -20.95 36.74
C ARG A 999 -2.45 -21.75 37.05
N LEU A 1000 -2.43 -23.01 36.62
CA LEU A 1000 -1.35 -23.97 36.78
C LEU A 1000 -1.15 -24.72 35.45
N PRO A 1001 0.04 -25.28 35.16
CA PRO A 1001 0.31 -26.06 33.96
C PRO A 1001 -0.33 -27.47 33.98
N ASP A 1002 -1.52 -27.62 34.55
CA ASP A 1002 -2.27 -28.89 34.66
C ASP A 1002 -3.45 -28.99 33.68
N GLY A 1003 -3.74 -27.92 32.93
CA GLY A 1003 -4.76 -27.86 31.88
C GLY A 1003 -6.22 -27.79 32.36
N LYS A 1004 -6.48 -27.60 33.67
CA LYS A 1004 -7.85 -27.67 34.22
C LYS A 1004 -8.50 -26.32 34.51
N ASP A 1005 -7.81 -25.45 35.25
CA ASP A 1005 -8.40 -24.18 35.71
C ASP A 1005 -7.99 -23.01 34.80
N ILE A 1006 -8.90 -22.59 33.92
CA ILE A 1006 -8.71 -21.49 32.97
C ILE A 1006 -8.98 -20.15 33.67
N LEU A 1007 -7.95 -19.31 33.76
CA LEU A 1007 -8.05 -17.93 34.28
C LEU A 1007 -8.65 -16.97 33.24
N ALA A 1008 -8.28 -17.12 31.97
CA ALA A 1008 -8.69 -16.22 30.90
C ALA A 1008 -8.71 -16.94 29.54
N ARG A 1009 -9.56 -16.45 28.63
CA ARG A 1009 -9.60 -16.84 27.23
C ARG A 1009 -9.62 -15.60 26.35
N PHE A 1010 -8.59 -15.43 25.53
CA PHE A 1010 -8.44 -14.33 24.59
C PHE A 1010 -8.83 -14.79 23.19
N PRO A 1011 -10.04 -14.45 22.68
CA PRO A 1011 -10.38 -14.70 21.29
C PRO A 1011 -9.60 -13.74 20.41
N PHE A 1012 -8.82 -14.27 19.46
CA PHE A 1012 -8.07 -13.44 18.53
C PHE A 1012 -8.67 -13.55 17.13
N PRO A 1013 -8.92 -12.43 16.44
CA PRO A 1013 -9.18 -12.49 15.02
C PRO A 1013 -7.86 -12.86 14.31
N ARG A 1014 -7.77 -14.11 13.86
CA ARG A 1014 -6.89 -14.43 12.72
C ARG A 1014 -7.26 -13.57 11.49
N GLN A 1015 -6.45 -13.64 10.45
CA GLN A 1015 -6.16 -12.52 9.54
C GLN A 1015 -6.92 -12.41 8.20
N ASP A 1016 -6.80 -11.33 7.43
CA ASP A 1016 -7.66 -11.15 6.24
C ASP A 1016 -7.30 -12.01 4.99
N SER A 1017 -6.21 -12.79 5.00
CA SER A 1017 -5.74 -13.51 3.80
C SER A 1017 -4.99 -14.82 4.07
N ALA A 1018 -4.52 -15.48 3.01
CA ALA A 1018 -3.94 -16.82 2.99
C ALA A 1018 -2.58 -17.04 3.67
N GLN A 1019 -2.57 -16.97 4.99
CA GLN A 1019 -1.53 -17.62 5.82
C GLN A 1019 -2.00 -18.12 7.18
N GLY A 1020 -3.26 -17.90 7.54
CA GLY A 1020 -3.90 -18.56 8.68
C GLY A 1020 -3.78 -17.86 10.01
N LEU A 1021 -2.64 -17.21 10.21
CA LEU A 1021 -2.09 -16.94 11.53
C LEU A 1021 -3.14 -16.32 12.47
N CYS A 1022 -3.53 -17.08 13.48
CA CYS A 1022 -3.96 -16.54 14.74
C CYS A 1022 -2.74 -16.36 15.64
N LEU A 1023 -2.85 -15.47 16.62
CA LEU A 1023 -1.91 -15.50 17.75
C LEU A 1023 -2.04 -16.81 18.55
N ALA A 1024 -3.23 -17.41 18.54
CA ALA A 1024 -3.49 -18.76 19.03
C ALA A 1024 -2.63 -19.85 18.35
N ASP A 1025 -2.28 -19.69 17.07
CA ASP A 1025 -1.50 -20.69 16.32
C ASP A 1025 0.00 -20.70 16.69
N PHE A 1026 0.43 -19.84 17.63
CA PHE A 1026 1.81 -19.78 18.11
C PHE A 1026 2.00 -20.44 19.49
N VAL A 1027 1.03 -21.22 19.97
CA VAL A 1027 1.11 -22.03 21.21
C VAL A 1027 0.68 -23.49 20.97
N ALA A 1028 1.15 -24.42 21.80
CA ALA A 1028 1.00 -25.85 21.55
C ALA A 1028 -0.40 -26.42 21.87
N PRO A 1029 -0.89 -27.36 21.03
CA PRO A 1029 -2.23 -27.90 21.10
C PRO A 1029 -2.70 -28.57 22.39
N LYS A 1030 -3.93 -28.27 22.80
CA LYS A 1030 -4.70 -28.91 23.87
C LYS A 1030 -4.82 -30.42 23.69
N SER A 1031 -5.16 -30.88 22.48
CA SER A 1031 -5.11 -32.31 22.10
C SER A 1031 -3.71 -32.91 22.02
N SER A 1032 -2.66 -32.12 21.72
CA SER A 1032 -1.29 -32.66 21.76
C SER A 1032 -0.86 -33.01 23.17
N GLY A 1033 -1.64 -32.60 24.19
CA GLY A 1033 -1.36 -32.82 25.61
C GLY A 1033 -0.15 -32.04 26.11
N ARG A 1034 0.45 -31.18 25.27
CA ARG A 1034 1.62 -30.36 25.59
C ARG A 1034 1.16 -29.02 26.11
N MET A 1035 1.52 -28.69 27.35
CA MET A 1035 1.37 -27.34 27.88
C MET A 1035 2.41 -26.42 27.23
N ASP A 1036 1.99 -25.22 26.83
CA ASP A 1036 2.87 -24.18 26.31
C ASP A 1036 2.85 -22.94 27.21
N TYR A 1037 3.61 -21.91 26.83
CA TYR A 1037 3.78 -20.69 27.59
C TYR A 1037 3.85 -19.45 26.68
N VAL A 1038 3.26 -18.33 27.13
CA VAL A 1038 3.49 -17.00 26.56
C VAL A 1038 3.93 -16.03 27.63
N ALA A 1039 4.69 -14.99 27.25
CA ALA A 1039 4.85 -13.84 28.11
C ALA A 1039 3.76 -12.81 27.82
N LEU A 1040 3.07 -12.33 28.86
CA LEU A 1040 2.26 -11.12 28.81
C LEU A 1040 3.10 -9.97 29.36
N PHE A 1041 3.01 -8.77 28.77
CA PHE A 1041 3.56 -7.58 29.40
C PHE A 1041 2.77 -6.29 29.11
N VAL A 1042 3.01 -5.30 29.96
CA VAL A 1042 2.66 -3.89 29.72
C VAL A 1042 3.83 -3.00 30.12
N VAL A 1043 4.13 -2.00 29.29
CA VAL A 1043 5.08 -0.91 29.56
C VAL A 1043 4.31 0.42 29.54
N CYS A 1044 4.59 1.31 30.49
CA CYS A 1044 4.13 2.69 30.49
C CYS A 1044 5.35 3.62 30.62
N ALA A 1045 5.44 4.64 29.78
CA ALA A 1045 6.56 5.58 29.76
C ALA A 1045 6.29 6.91 30.49
N GLY A 1046 5.10 7.10 31.07
CA GLY A 1046 4.84 8.28 31.89
C GLY A 1046 3.39 8.47 32.34
N ALA A 1047 3.16 8.36 33.64
CA ALA A 1047 1.95 8.87 34.28
C ALA A 1047 2.05 10.40 34.43
N GLY A 1048 0.94 11.10 34.16
CA GLY A 1048 0.89 12.57 34.17
C GLY A 1048 1.46 13.26 32.92
N VAL A 1049 1.88 12.51 31.89
CA VAL A 1049 2.34 13.09 30.61
C VAL A 1049 1.26 13.91 29.93
N SER A 1050 0.02 13.40 29.85
CA SER A 1050 -1.10 14.11 29.20
C SER A 1050 -1.48 15.38 29.96
N GLU A 1051 -1.40 15.36 31.29
CA GLU A 1051 -1.64 16.51 32.17
C GLU A 1051 -0.53 17.57 32.01
N ALA A 1052 0.74 17.16 32.00
CA ALA A 1052 1.88 18.06 31.77
C ALA A 1052 1.88 18.63 30.34
N ALA A 1053 1.46 17.84 29.34
CA ALA A 1053 1.29 18.31 27.98
C ALA A 1053 0.10 19.26 27.83
N ALA A 1054 -1.01 19.06 28.56
CA ALA A 1054 -2.13 20.00 28.63
C ALA A 1054 -1.72 21.32 29.31
N SER A 1055 -1.05 21.24 30.47
CA SER A 1055 -0.55 22.41 31.19
C SER A 1055 0.46 23.23 30.35
N ALA A 1056 1.38 22.56 29.63
CA ALA A 1056 2.26 23.22 28.66
C ALA A 1056 1.49 23.90 27.51
N ARG A 1057 0.36 23.31 27.06
CA ARG A 1057 -0.51 23.87 26.01
C ARG A 1057 -1.26 25.11 26.48
N GLU A 1058 -1.73 25.10 27.73
CA GLU A 1058 -2.39 26.23 28.40
C GLU A 1058 -1.40 27.38 28.59
N ALA A 1059 -0.20 27.08 29.11
CA ALA A 1059 0.93 28.01 29.20
C ALA A 1059 1.40 28.55 27.83
N GLY A 1060 1.03 27.91 26.72
CA GLY A 1060 1.39 28.33 25.35
C GLY A 1060 2.73 27.79 24.85
N GLU A 1061 3.35 26.85 25.57
CA GLU A 1061 4.54 26.13 25.15
C GLU A 1061 4.14 25.00 24.15
N TYR A 1062 3.52 25.35 23.02
CA TYR A 1062 2.91 24.37 22.10
C TYR A 1062 3.91 23.33 21.56
N PHE A 1063 5.11 23.77 21.13
CA PHE A 1063 6.17 22.83 20.77
C PHE A 1063 6.50 21.84 21.89
N LYS A 1064 6.57 22.30 23.16
CA LYS A 1064 6.86 21.45 24.33
C LYS A 1064 5.71 20.48 24.62
N SER A 1065 4.45 20.94 24.53
CA SER A 1065 3.24 20.10 24.65
C SER A 1065 3.28 18.94 23.65
N HIS A 1066 3.52 19.24 22.38
CA HIS A 1066 3.55 18.24 21.31
C HIS A 1066 4.77 17.34 21.37
N ALA A 1067 5.96 17.90 21.61
CA ALA A 1067 7.20 17.13 21.74
C ALA A 1067 7.21 16.22 22.97
N LEU A 1068 6.59 16.62 24.09
CA LEU A 1068 6.47 15.78 25.29
C LEU A 1068 5.59 14.55 25.03
N ALA A 1069 4.43 14.73 24.38
CA ALA A 1069 3.54 13.63 24.01
C ALA A 1069 4.19 12.69 22.97
N ALA A 1070 4.79 13.24 21.92
CA ALA A 1070 5.51 12.49 20.89
C ALA A 1070 6.69 11.68 21.47
N LEU A 1071 7.46 12.28 22.37
CA LEU A 1071 8.59 11.63 23.05
C LEU A 1071 8.12 10.53 24.00
N ALA A 1072 7.03 10.72 24.74
CA ALA A 1072 6.49 9.71 25.64
C ALA A 1072 5.95 8.48 24.89
N LEU A 1073 5.18 8.69 23.80
CA LEU A 1073 4.72 7.61 22.92
C LEU A 1073 5.90 6.84 22.31
N SER A 1074 6.91 7.55 21.82
CA SER A 1074 8.12 6.95 21.26
C SER A 1074 8.94 6.18 22.30
N LEU A 1075 8.98 6.66 23.55
CA LEU A 1075 9.68 6.01 24.66
C LEU A 1075 8.93 4.76 25.16
N ALA A 1076 7.59 4.74 25.13
CA ALA A 1076 6.79 3.57 25.48
C ALA A 1076 7.04 2.41 24.49
N GLU A 1077 7.07 2.72 23.20
CA GLU A 1077 7.35 1.77 22.13
C GLU A 1077 8.79 1.23 22.20
N ALA A 1078 9.76 2.11 22.47
CA ALA A 1078 11.16 1.72 22.64
C ALA A 1078 11.39 0.89 23.91
N GLY A 1079 10.76 1.27 25.03
CA GLY A 1079 10.74 0.50 26.27
C GLY A 1079 10.11 -0.88 26.08
N ALA A 1080 9.02 -0.98 25.31
CA ALA A 1080 8.41 -2.25 24.96
C ALA A 1080 9.36 -3.17 24.16
N GLU A 1081 10.29 -2.64 23.35
CA GLU A 1081 11.31 -3.47 22.68
C GLU A 1081 12.48 -3.82 23.61
N VAL A 1082 12.91 -2.93 24.51
CA VAL A 1082 13.91 -3.25 25.56
C VAL A 1082 13.42 -4.38 26.47
N LEU A 1083 12.16 -4.31 26.94
CA LEU A 1083 11.58 -5.39 27.74
C LEU A 1083 11.44 -6.68 26.93
N HIS A 1084 11.01 -6.60 25.68
CA HIS A 1084 10.90 -7.75 24.79
C HIS A 1084 12.25 -8.46 24.61
N GLY A 1085 13.35 -7.73 24.35
CA GLY A 1085 14.70 -8.29 24.32
C GLY A 1085 15.14 -8.96 25.64
N ARG A 1086 14.80 -8.33 26.77
CA ARG A 1086 15.05 -8.89 28.11
C ARG A 1086 14.25 -10.17 28.35
N LEU A 1087 12.98 -10.24 27.93
CA LEU A 1087 12.14 -11.43 28.03
C LEU A 1087 12.68 -12.60 27.20
N ARG A 1088 13.11 -12.34 25.95
CA ARG A 1088 13.76 -13.37 25.11
C ARG A 1088 15.02 -13.95 25.76
N SER A 1089 15.77 -13.10 26.47
CA SER A 1089 17.00 -13.48 27.18
C SER A 1089 16.70 -14.31 28.44
N LEU A 1090 15.74 -13.87 29.26
CA LEU A 1090 15.31 -14.59 30.49
C LEU A 1090 14.69 -15.96 30.18
N TRP A 1091 13.97 -16.07 29.06
CA TRP A 1091 13.33 -17.31 28.60
C TRP A 1091 14.30 -18.25 27.84
N GLY A 1092 15.55 -17.83 27.61
CA GLY A 1092 16.58 -18.64 26.94
C GLY A 1092 16.35 -18.88 25.43
N ILE A 1093 15.39 -18.19 24.82
CA ILE A 1093 14.96 -18.44 23.43
C ILE A 1093 15.84 -17.77 22.37
N GLY A 1094 16.72 -16.84 22.78
CA GLY A 1094 17.71 -16.17 21.94
C GLY A 1094 17.11 -14.98 21.19
N GLN A 1095 17.16 -14.99 19.85
CA GLN A 1095 16.47 -13.99 19.02
C GLN A 1095 15.06 -14.44 18.57
N ARG A 1096 14.61 -15.63 19.00
CA ARG A 1096 13.21 -16.06 18.87
C ARG A 1096 12.33 -15.33 19.88
N GLY A 1097 11.02 -15.35 19.70
CA GLY A 1097 10.08 -14.52 20.45
C GLY A 1097 9.59 -13.35 19.61
N GLN A 1098 8.30 -13.34 19.28
CA GLN A 1098 7.65 -12.24 18.56
C GLN A 1098 6.59 -11.58 19.44
N ARG A 1099 6.71 -10.25 19.55
CA ARG A 1099 5.79 -9.35 20.26
C ARG A 1099 4.58 -8.99 19.39
N PHE A 1100 3.38 -8.99 19.97
CA PHE A 1100 2.13 -8.55 19.35
C PHE A 1100 1.31 -7.71 20.33
N SER A 1101 0.98 -6.47 19.93
CA SER A 1101 0.27 -5.50 20.78
C SER A 1101 -1.21 -5.42 20.42
N ILE A 1102 -2.08 -5.33 21.43
CA ILE A 1102 -3.54 -5.28 21.21
C ILE A 1102 -3.94 -3.96 20.53
N GLY A 1103 -4.92 -4.01 19.64
CA GLY A 1103 -5.35 -2.88 18.79
C GLY A 1103 -4.55 -2.73 17.50
N TYR A 1104 -3.43 -3.45 17.34
CA TYR A 1104 -2.68 -3.50 16.09
C TYR A 1104 -3.27 -4.56 15.12
N PRO A 1105 -2.89 -4.55 13.84
CA PRO A 1105 -3.48 -5.43 12.83
C PRO A 1105 -3.34 -6.95 13.05
N ALA A 1106 -2.67 -7.43 14.11
CA ALA A 1106 -2.68 -8.84 14.50
C ALA A 1106 -3.75 -9.22 15.54
N CYS A 1107 -4.27 -8.23 16.28
CA CYS A 1107 -5.31 -8.38 17.27
C CYS A 1107 -6.05 -7.05 17.48
N PRO A 1108 -6.76 -6.54 16.45
CA PRO A 1108 -7.37 -5.20 16.45
C PRO A 1108 -8.53 -5.00 17.44
N ASP A 1109 -9.05 -6.06 18.07
CA ASP A 1109 -10.10 -5.93 19.08
C ASP A 1109 -9.53 -5.47 20.43
N LEU A 1110 -9.70 -4.19 20.72
CA LEU A 1110 -9.25 -3.54 21.95
C LEU A 1110 -9.84 -4.18 23.22
N ARG A 1111 -10.98 -4.90 23.14
CA ARG A 1111 -11.59 -5.56 24.31
C ARG A 1111 -10.67 -6.60 24.97
N GLY A 1112 -9.74 -7.18 24.22
CA GLY A 1112 -8.71 -8.06 24.77
C GLY A 1112 -7.81 -7.40 25.81
N GLN A 1113 -7.71 -6.06 25.83
CA GLN A 1113 -6.86 -5.36 26.80
C GLN A 1113 -7.29 -5.59 28.24
N THR A 1114 -8.60 -5.71 28.54
CA THR A 1114 -9.11 -5.88 29.90
C THR A 1114 -8.49 -7.09 30.58
N GLN A 1115 -8.61 -8.25 29.93
CA GLN A 1115 -8.11 -9.52 30.46
C GLN A 1115 -6.56 -9.53 30.60
N LEU A 1116 -5.82 -8.92 29.65
CA LEU A 1116 -4.35 -8.86 29.74
C LEU A 1116 -3.91 -7.98 30.91
N LEU A 1117 -4.57 -6.83 31.07
CA LEU A 1117 -4.24 -5.84 32.08
C LEU A 1117 -4.71 -6.26 33.49
N GLU A 1118 -5.73 -7.11 33.59
CA GLU A 1118 -6.13 -7.81 34.83
C GLU A 1118 -5.11 -8.90 35.22
N LEU A 1119 -4.67 -9.75 34.28
CA LEU A 1119 -3.66 -10.79 34.54
C LEU A 1119 -2.29 -10.25 34.99
N LEU A 1120 -2.02 -8.96 34.74
CA LEU A 1120 -0.80 -8.25 35.14
C LEU A 1120 -0.99 -7.30 36.34
N ASP A 1121 -2.19 -7.22 36.95
CA ASP A 1121 -2.54 -6.21 37.99
C ASP A 1121 -2.08 -4.78 37.60
N SER A 1122 -2.25 -4.46 36.32
CA SER A 1122 -1.56 -3.34 35.63
C SER A 1122 -1.75 -1.96 36.27
N ARG A 1123 -2.91 -1.72 36.90
CA ARG A 1123 -3.21 -0.48 37.65
C ARG A 1123 -2.27 -0.31 38.85
N ARG A 1124 -1.87 -1.40 39.49
CA ARG A 1124 -0.97 -1.41 40.65
C ARG A 1124 0.50 -1.58 40.24
N THR A 1125 0.77 -2.38 39.20
CA THR A 1125 2.13 -2.79 38.83
C THR A 1125 2.83 -1.82 37.88
N ALA A 1126 2.14 -1.39 36.82
CA ALA A 1126 2.65 -0.42 35.84
C ALA A 1126 2.05 0.99 36.02
N GLY A 1127 0.86 1.09 36.62
CA GLY A 1127 0.06 2.32 36.69
C GLY A 1127 -0.82 2.55 35.46
N VAL A 1128 -1.23 1.48 34.78
CA VAL A 1128 -2.07 1.54 33.56
C VAL A 1128 -3.49 1.10 33.87
N ALA A 1129 -4.46 1.89 33.43
CA ALA A 1129 -5.89 1.61 33.47
C ALA A 1129 -6.46 1.48 32.05
N LEU A 1130 -7.76 1.18 31.97
CA LEU A 1130 -8.53 1.26 30.72
C LEU A 1130 -9.67 2.25 30.87
N THR A 1131 -9.94 2.96 29.77
CA THR A 1131 -11.17 3.71 29.53
C THR A 1131 -12.34 2.76 29.21
N GLU A 1132 -13.56 3.29 29.22
CA GLU A 1132 -14.78 2.56 28.78
C GLU A 1132 -14.72 2.09 27.30
N SER A 1133 -13.81 2.67 26.51
CA SER A 1133 -13.54 2.30 25.11
C SER A 1133 -12.37 1.33 24.92
N PHE A 1134 -11.87 0.73 26.01
CA PHE A 1134 -10.76 -0.24 26.02
C PHE A 1134 -9.42 0.31 25.51
N MET A 1135 -9.22 1.63 25.61
CA MET A 1135 -7.94 2.30 25.37
C MET A 1135 -7.14 2.38 26.68
N MET A 1136 -5.81 2.29 26.60
CA MET A 1136 -4.93 2.42 27.77
C MET A 1136 -4.82 3.87 28.23
N GLU A 1137 -4.85 4.05 29.55
CA GLU A 1137 -4.59 5.31 30.23
C GLU A 1137 -3.50 5.08 31.30
N PRO A 1138 -2.34 5.77 31.25
CA PRO A 1138 -1.94 6.80 30.29
C PRO A 1138 -1.77 6.29 28.86
N GLU A 1139 -2.02 7.16 27.88
CA GLU A 1139 -1.92 6.86 26.44
C GLU A 1139 -0.50 6.43 26.01
N ALA A 1140 0.53 6.87 26.72
CA ALA A 1140 1.94 6.48 26.52
C ALA A 1140 2.24 5.09 27.14
N SER A 1141 1.42 4.10 26.77
CA SER A 1141 1.52 2.70 27.21
C SER A 1141 1.45 1.73 26.05
N VAL A 1142 2.16 0.60 26.16
CA VAL A 1142 2.18 -0.50 25.19
C VAL A 1142 2.00 -1.82 25.93
N SER A 1143 0.89 -2.52 25.65
CA SER A 1143 0.59 -3.87 26.12
C SER A 1143 0.86 -4.88 25.01
N ALA A 1144 1.40 -6.06 25.34
CA ALA A 1144 1.71 -7.08 24.34
C ALA A 1144 1.75 -8.52 24.89
N PHE A 1145 1.54 -9.46 23.97
CA PHE A 1145 1.92 -10.86 24.10
C PHE A 1145 3.29 -11.08 23.45
N VAL A 1146 4.09 -12.00 23.98
CA VAL A 1146 5.30 -12.53 23.33
C VAL A 1146 5.17 -14.04 23.19
N PHE A 1147 5.14 -14.50 21.95
CA PHE A 1147 5.10 -15.92 21.59
C PHE A 1147 6.50 -16.38 21.20
N HIS A 1148 7.03 -17.41 21.87
CA HIS A 1148 8.39 -17.93 21.59
C HIS A 1148 8.50 -18.62 20.22
N HIS A 1149 7.37 -19.09 19.67
CA HIS A 1149 7.35 -20.11 18.63
C HIS A 1149 8.16 -19.67 17.39
N PRO A 1150 9.05 -20.52 16.83
CA PRO A 1150 9.97 -20.10 15.76
C PRO A 1150 9.32 -19.59 14.47
N GLN A 1151 8.01 -19.80 14.28
CA GLN A 1151 7.25 -19.31 13.12
C GLN A 1151 6.47 -18.00 13.39
N ALA A 1152 6.53 -17.45 14.61
CA ALA A 1152 5.76 -16.26 14.98
C ALA A 1152 6.29 -14.99 14.27
N ARG A 1153 5.38 -14.26 13.59
CA ARG A 1153 5.69 -13.07 12.75
C ARG A 1153 4.54 -12.06 12.73
N LEU A 1154 4.83 -10.76 12.58
CA LEU A 1154 3.86 -9.66 12.56
C LEU A 1154 2.92 -9.68 11.34
N PHE A 1155 1.64 -9.30 11.54
CA PHE A 1155 0.58 -9.64 10.59
C PHE A 1155 -0.68 -8.70 10.64
N SER A 1156 -1.67 -8.83 9.72
CA SER A 1156 -2.81 -7.88 9.43
C SER A 1156 -4.24 -8.49 9.25
N VAL A 1157 -5.34 -7.70 9.39
CA VAL A 1157 -6.77 -8.13 9.23
C VAL A 1157 -7.69 -7.20 8.36
N ALA A 1158 -7.23 -6.53 7.29
CA ALA A 1158 -8.13 -5.80 6.35
C ALA A 1158 -7.48 -5.46 4.98
N ARG A 1159 -8.28 -5.07 3.96
CA ARG A 1159 -7.82 -4.63 2.60
C ARG A 1159 -8.37 -3.25 2.18
N ALA A 1160 -8.03 -2.80 0.98
CA ALA A 1160 -8.24 -1.43 0.48
C ALA A 1160 -8.67 -1.35 -1.00
N GLY A 1161 -9.18 -0.19 -1.46
CA GLY A 1161 -9.38 0.10 -2.89
C GLY A 1161 -10.41 1.19 -3.25
N ALA A 1162 -10.01 2.48 -3.21
CA ALA A 1162 -10.57 3.58 -4.00
C ALA A 1162 -9.61 4.80 -3.91
N ALA A 1163 -9.27 5.47 -5.02
CA ALA A 1163 -8.04 6.27 -5.11
C ALA A 1163 -8.21 7.80 -5.12
N ALA A 1164 -7.09 8.48 -4.79
CA ALA A 1164 -6.72 9.88 -5.04
C ALA A 1164 -7.54 11.02 -4.35
N GLY A 1165 -6.94 11.82 -3.45
CA GLY A 1165 -5.65 11.64 -2.79
C GLY A 1165 -5.06 12.88 -2.11
N GLN A 1166 -4.40 12.68 -0.98
CA GLN A 1166 -2.93 12.62 -0.94
C GLN A 1166 -2.50 11.43 -0.09
#